data_AF-A0A535G0U7-F1
#
_entry.id   AF-A0A535G0U7-F1
#
_cell.length_a   1.000
_cell.length_b   1.000
_cell.length_c   1.000
_cell.angle_alpha   90.00
_cell.angle_beta   90.00
_cell.angle_gamma   90.00
#
_symmetry.space_group_name_H-M   'P 1'
#
loop_
_entity.id
_entity.type
_entity.pdbx_description
1 polymer ?
#
loop_
_entity_poly.entity_id
_entity_poly.type
_entity_poly.pdbx_seq_one_letter_code
_entity_poly.pdbx_strand_id
1 'polypeptide(L)'
;MVRRSGMGPDGRRSTAVRRRNGYLPSLQGGVKRRVTQPAIPLALKLPSLLSVEEVAAAIHRHPEVVRRQARDGRLPAEKIGRVWFFRPERLAEAGFDQFLPRIASDGTGPDSSSGTAADGLLRALGEAGLEALQHPERNAIFSTVAGRLAEAGLSTYFFLMAPDHKGLTVVFWHAVEAAAEVDKLTAGQQVGTYLPFDRVPVLHRACTTLRPQYIGDHDELVGRVAMVMRPSEAANARRLSELLHLNTAISAPLVAGDRAIGAITVIGPGLRQADLPAVMAFANQTAAALEAARLLEESRQLEEATVLTLAGAIELREVLHSRASEHAALAERFAEHLGFDPARRRRVRYASLLQDLGKLSLPDSLLSKRGRLDAEERALMMTHPGVAADLLARFMPLADLAPVVRSHHEWFNGEGYPDGLKGETIPVETRLISVVNAFFNVTFDLPIKTQATVPEGLTELTRFSGINLDPTLTAAFAIMFQQAASSQASWYQELLDSLLASTGSTPSTGPKDILGVADSRELRIIYRIAQETTAVLDLGTLLNRIVNIIRDVMGYYMVSILLPGEKASELRVGAHSGYAVDITGLTIPIGRGITGWVFTQGTAQIIPDVKADPRYVGLDEQVRSELAFPLISRGRVVGVLNAESQHGDAFSEADVALMAAVGSQLASCLEVAQLHDTLKREASHDPLTRLNNRRLFVQRLEQEICRMR
;
A
#
# COMPACT_ATOMS: atom_id res chain seq x y z
N MET A 1 -45.67 37.41 -15.90
CA MET A 1 -47.10 37.77 -15.83
C MET A 1 -47.46 37.90 -14.36
N VAL A 2 -47.99 39.06 -13.96
CA VAL A 2 -48.16 39.54 -12.58
C VAL A 2 -49.32 38.85 -11.87
N ARG A 3 -49.17 38.51 -10.57
CA ARG A 3 -50.22 38.75 -9.56
C ARG A 3 -49.63 38.84 -8.14
N ARG A 4 -50.13 39.84 -7.41
CA ARG A 4 -49.71 40.35 -6.10
C ARG A 4 -50.48 39.72 -4.93
N SER A 5 -49.87 39.84 -3.75
CA SER A 5 -50.40 40.31 -2.45
C SER A 5 -51.36 39.46 -1.60
N GLY A 6 -51.03 39.38 -0.31
CA GLY A 6 -51.96 39.15 0.80
C GLY A 6 -51.29 38.94 2.16
N MET A 7 -50.83 40.02 2.82
CA MET A 7 -50.55 40.04 4.26
C MET A 7 -51.88 40.10 5.04
N GLY A 8 -51.97 39.35 6.13
CA GLY A 8 -53.00 39.49 7.18
C GLY A 8 -52.41 40.14 8.44
N PRO A 9 -53.18 40.94 9.20
CA PRO A 9 -52.71 41.82 10.25
C PRO A 9 -52.77 41.14 11.62
N ASP A 10 -51.68 41.23 12.39
CA ASP A 10 -51.67 41.49 13.84
C ASP A 10 -50.28 41.16 14.40
N GLY A 11 -49.46 42.21 14.48
CA GLY A 11 -48.19 42.15 15.19
C GLY A 11 -48.43 42.07 16.68
N ARG A 12 -47.95 40.99 17.32
CA ARG A 12 -47.57 40.95 18.74
C ARG A 12 -46.54 39.84 18.96
N ARG A 13 -45.33 40.25 19.31
CA ARG A 13 -44.32 39.38 19.95
C ARG A 13 -44.73 39.16 21.41
N SER A 14 -44.67 37.92 21.89
CA SER A 14 -44.54 37.64 23.32
C SER A 14 -43.70 36.39 23.54
N THR A 15 -42.59 36.60 24.24
CA THR A 15 -41.70 35.64 24.87
C THR A 15 -42.22 35.28 26.26
N ALA A 16 -42.33 34.00 26.61
CA ALA A 16 -41.78 33.37 27.83
C ALA A 16 -42.57 32.15 28.35
N VAL A 17 -41.91 30.99 28.30
CA VAL A 17 -41.66 30.02 29.40
C VAL A 17 -42.78 29.73 30.43
N ARG A 18 -43.28 28.47 30.52
CA ARG A 18 -42.99 27.51 31.63
C ARG A 18 -43.65 26.12 31.48
N ARG A 19 -42.93 25.14 32.05
CA ARG A 19 -43.14 23.68 32.19
C ARG A 19 -44.47 23.25 32.87
N ARG A 20 -45.03 22.08 32.49
CA ARG A 20 -44.91 20.79 33.23
C ARG A 20 -45.75 19.65 32.61
N ASN A 21 -45.12 18.47 32.58
CA ASN A 21 -45.62 17.09 32.64
C ASN A 21 -47.10 16.76 32.36
N GLY A 22 -47.30 15.82 31.44
CA GLY A 22 -48.49 14.98 31.37
C GLY A 22 -48.30 13.87 30.34
N TYR A 23 -48.19 12.63 30.83
CA TYR A 23 -48.20 11.38 30.06
C TYR A 23 -49.31 11.34 28.99
N LEU A 24 -49.00 10.83 27.80
CA LEU A 24 -49.98 10.30 26.85
C LEU A 24 -49.64 8.84 26.51
N PRO A 25 -50.55 7.87 26.75
CA PRO A 25 -50.43 6.50 26.28
C PRO A 25 -51.07 6.28 24.89
N SER A 26 -50.46 5.31 24.20
CA SER A 26 -50.87 4.45 23.06
C SER A 26 -52.24 4.60 22.40
N LEU A 27 -52.25 4.54 21.05
CA LEU A 27 -52.82 3.44 20.22
C LEU A 27 -52.48 3.71 18.73
N GLN A 28 -51.61 2.89 18.13
CA GLN A 28 -51.93 1.92 17.06
C GLN A 28 -52.59 2.49 15.79
N GLY A 29 -51.80 2.54 14.72
CA GLY A 29 -52.24 2.79 13.34
C GLY A 29 -51.04 2.81 12.40
N GLY A 30 -50.61 1.62 11.94
CA GLY A 30 -49.35 1.41 11.24
C GLY A 30 -49.26 2.02 9.84
N VAL A 31 -48.18 2.74 9.59
CA VAL A 31 -47.64 2.99 8.24
C VAL A 31 -46.13 2.73 8.30
N LYS A 32 -45.70 1.56 7.81
CA LYS A 32 -44.29 1.15 7.69
C LYS A 32 -43.61 1.99 6.59
N ARG A 33 -42.80 2.99 6.97
CA ARG A 33 -41.76 3.54 6.09
C ARG A 33 -40.58 2.56 6.07
N ARG A 34 -40.30 1.96 4.91
CA ARG A 34 -39.09 1.16 4.65
C ARG A 34 -37.87 2.09 4.75
N VAL A 35 -37.10 1.91 5.81
CA VAL A 35 -35.70 2.33 5.89
C VAL A 35 -34.91 1.27 5.11
N THR A 36 -34.31 1.65 3.99
CA THR A 36 -33.33 0.82 3.28
C THR A 36 -32.07 0.74 4.13
N GLN A 37 -31.90 -0.38 4.84
CA GLN A 37 -30.60 -0.77 5.38
C GLN A 37 -29.66 -1.12 4.21
N PRO A 38 -28.36 -0.83 4.31
CA PRO A 38 -27.37 -1.34 3.37
C PRO A 38 -27.36 -2.86 3.40
N ALA A 39 -27.27 -3.47 2.22
CA ALA A 39 -27.25 -4.92 2.04
C ALA A 39 -25.99 -5.50 2.69
N ILE A 40 -26.17 -6.19 3.81
CA ILE A 40 -25.19 -7.16 4.33
C ILE A 40 -25.13 -8.29 3.29
N PRO A 41 -23.97 -8.62 2.70
CA PRO A 41 -23.85 -9.81 1.87
C PRO A 41 -24.10 -11.02 2.77
N LEU A 42 -25.22 -11.69 2.57
CA LEU A 42 -25.63 -12.88 3.30
C LEU A 42 -24.81 -14.09 2.80
N ALA A 43 -23.49 -14.05 2.94
CA ALA A 43 -22.60 -15.21 2.77
C ALA A 43 -22.52 -15.99 4.09
N LEU A 44 -23.69 -16.36 4.61
CA LEU A 44 -23.87 -17.26 5.75
C LEU A 44 -24.90 -18.32 5.34
N LYS A 45 -24.38 -19.46 4.88
CA LYS A 45 -25.01 -20.78 4.71
C LYS A 45 -26.49 -20.83 4.28
N LEU A 46 -26.75 -20.94 2.97
CA LEU A 46 -27.94 -21.60 2.40
C LEU A 46 -27.59 -22.22 1.02
N PRO A 47 -27.36 -23.55 0.91
CA PRO A 47 -27.13 -24.18 -0.39
C PRO A 47 -28.42 -24.70 -1.06
N SER A 48 -28.38 -24.75 -2.39
CA SER A 48 -29.13 -25.65 -3.29
C SER A 48 -30.66 -25.67 -3.23
N LEU A 49 -31.32 -24.75 -3.95
CA LEU A 49 -32.70 -24.95 -4.42
C LEU A 49 -32.66 -25.56 -5.83
N LEU A 50 -33.42 -26.63 -6.05
CA LEU A 50 -33.56 -27.28 -7.35
C LEU A 50 -34.68 -26.64 -8.17
N SER A 51 -34.47 -26.49 -9.47
CA SER A 51 -35.46 -26.07 -10.46
C SER A 51 -36.42 -27.21 -10.84
N VAL A 52 -37.53 -26.86 -11.49
CA VAL A 52 -38.48 -27.84 -12.06
C VAL A 52 -37.76 -28.77 -13.04
N GLU A 53 -36.88 -28.21 -13.86
CA GLU A 53 -36.17 -28.91 -14.93
C GLU A 53 -35.17 -29.93 -14.35
N GLU A 54 -34.46 -29.58 -13.28
CA GLU A 54 -33.54 -30.49 -12.57
C GLU A 54 -34.29 -31.64 -11.89
N VAL A 55 -35.41 -31.36 -11.22
CA VAL A 55 -36.25 -32.40 -10.59
C VAL A 55 -36.87 -33.31 -11.66
N ALA A 56 -37.37 -32.73 -12.75
CA ALA A 56 -37.96 -33.45 -13.87
C ALA A 56 -36.97 -34.42 -14.53
N ALA A 57 -35.73 -33.95 -14.75
CA ALA A 57 -34.66 -34.79 -15.28
C ALA A 57 -34.33 -35.96 -14.35
N ALA A 58 -34.22 -35.72 -13.05
CA ALA A 58 -33.83 -36.71 -12.05
C ALA A 58 -34.91 -37.76 -11.72
N ILE A 59 -36.20 -37.45 -11.89
CA ILE A 59 -37.29 -38.45 -11.77
C ILE A 59 -37.77 -38.98 -13.12
N HIS A 60 -37.09 -38.63 -14.21
CA HIS A 60 -37.43 -39.00 -15.60
C HIS A 60 -38.90 -38.69 -15.98
N ARG A 61 -39.35 -37.46 -15.68
CA ARG A 61 -40.71 -36.97 -16.01
C ARG A 61 -40.63 -35.68 -16.82
N HIS A 62 -41.71 -35.36 -17.52
CA HIS A 62 -41.82 -34.08 -18.23
C HIS A 62 -41.97 -32.90 -17.23
N PRO A 63 -41.31 -31.74 -17.44
CA PRO A 63 -41.38 -30.59 -16.52
C PRO A 63 -42.79 -30.12 -16.16
N GLU A 64 -43.74 -30.17 -17.10
CA GLU A 64 -45.16 -29.85 -16.84
C GLU A 64 -45.83 -30.78 -15.82
N VAL A 65 -45.42 -32.05 -15.75
CA VAL A 65 -45.92 -33.00 -14.73
C VAL A 65 -45.43 -32.60 -13.35
N VAL A 66 -44.17 -32.19 -13.24
CA VAL A 66 -43.57 -31.71 -11.99
C VAL A 66 -44.21 -30.40 -11.54
N ARG A 67 -44.46 -29.44 -12.45
CA ARG A 67 -45.20 -28.20 -12.14
C ARG A 67 -46.62 -28.48 -11.65
N ARG A 68 -47.31 -29.42 -12.28
CA ARG A 68 -48.66 -29.84 -11.85
C ARG A 68 -48.62 -30.48 -10.46
N GLN A 69 -47.68 -31.37 -10.19
CA GLN A 69 -47.53 -32.02 -8.89
C GLN A 69 -47.13 -31.02 -7.78
N ALA A 70 -46.29 -30.04 -8.07
CA ALA A 70 -45.98 -28.94 -7.16
C ALA A 70 -47.21 -28.08 -6.86
N ARG A 71 -47.99 -27.72 -7.88
CA ARG A 71 -49.23 -26.95 -7.73
C ARG A 71 -50.30 -27.72 -6.95
N ASP A 72 -50.42 -29.01 -7.19
CA ASP A 72 -51.42 -29.89 -6.55
C ASP A 72 -50.93 -30.38 -5.16
N GLY A 73 -49.78 -29.88 -4.67
CA GLY A 73 -49.24 -30.16 -3.33
C GLY A 73 -48.64 -31.56 -3.14
N ARG A 74 -48.47 -32.32 -4.22
CA ARG A 74 -47.94 -33.70 -4.20
C ARG A 74 -46.41 -33.76 -4.19
N LEU A 75 -45.74 -32.70 -4.66
CA LEU A 75 -44.31 -32.51 -4.47
C LEU A 75 -44.11 -31.27 -3.58
N PRO A 76 -43.28 -31.37 -2.52
CA PRO A 76 -43.05 -30.24 -1.63
C PRO A 76 -42.18 -29.20 -2.32
N ALA A 77 -42.85 -28.17 -2.85
CA ALA A 77 -42.25 -27.09 -3.63
C ALA A 77 -42.54 -25.73 -3.00
N GLU A 78 -41.60 -24.81 -3.15
CA GLU A 78 -41.73 -23.40 -2.77
C GLU A 78 -41.91 -22.56 -4.04
N LYS A 79 -42.96 -21.73 -4.07
CA LYS A 79 -43.18 -20.81 -5.19
C LYS A 79 -42.49 -19.48 -4.93
N ILE A 80 -41.47 -19.17 -5.70
CA ILE A 80 -40.77 -17.88 -5.65
C ILE A 80 -41.11 -17.13 -6.95
N GLY A 81 -41.94 -16.09 -6.83
CA GLY A 81 -42.48 -15.37 -7.97
C GLY A 81 -43.38 -16.25 -8.85
N ARG A 82 -43.01 -16.44 -10.12
CA ARG A 82 -43.74 -17.27 -11.09
C ARG A 82 -43.18 -18.69 -11.26
N VAL A 83 -42.09 -19.01 -10.55
CA VAL A 83 -41.34 -20.26 -10.72
C VAL A 83 -41.43 -21.11 -9.45
N TRP A 84 -41.46 -22.42 -9.63
CA TRP A 84 -41.43 -23.40 -8.55
C TRP A 84 -40.00 -23.87 -8.30
N PHE A 85 -39.61 -23.92 -7.04
CA PHE A 85 -38.32 -24.41 -6.56
C PHE A 85 -38.52 -25.53 -5.55
N PHE A 86 -37.56 -26.42 -5.44
CA PHE A 86 -37.64 -27.58 -4.54
C PHE A 86 -36.43 -27.62 -3.63
N ARG A 87 -36.67 -27.91 -2.35
CA ARG A 87 -35.59 -28.17 -1.39
C ARG A 87 -35.26 -29.66 -1.41
N PRO A 88 -33.99 -30.05 -1.59
CA PRO A 88 -33.54 -31.43 -1.53
C PRO A 88 -34.05 -32.22 -0.32
N GLU A 89 -34.02 -31.60 0.87
CA GLU A 89 -34.38 -32.26 2.13
C GLU A 89 -35.88 -32.57 2.19
N ARG A 90 -36.71 -31.64 1.71
CA ARG A 90 -38.18 -31.81 1.63
C ARG A 90 -38.56 -32.87 0.60
N LEU A 91 -37.85 -32.94 -0.52
CA LEU A 91 -38.07 -33.98 -1.53
C LEU A 91 -37.74 -35.37 -0.97
N ALA A 92 -36.67 -35.50 -0.19
CA ALA A 92 -36.34 -36.74 0.50
C ALA A 92 -37.43 -37.15 1.52
N GLU A 93 -37.95 -36.22 2.34
CA GLU A 93 -39.09 -36.50 3.23
C GLU A 93 -40.34 -37.02 2.48
N ALA A 94 -40.50 -36.63 1.20
CA ALA A 94 -41.57 -37.10 0.31
C ALA A 94 -41.23 -38.41 -0.44
N GLY A 95 -40.12 -39.08 -0.10
CA GLY A 95 -39.70 -40.35 -0.68
C GLY A 95 -38.76 -40.25 -1.90
N PHE A 96 -38.16 -39.08 -2.14
CA PHE A 96 -37.21 -38.87 -3.24
C PHE A 96 -35.78 -38.64 -2.71
N ASP A 97 -35.20 -39.65 -2.07
CA ASP A 97 -33.89 -39.58 -1.40
C ASP A 97 -32.70 -39.31 -2.35
N GLN A 98 -32.89 -39.51 -3.65
CA GLN A 98 -31.89 -39.22 -4.69
C GLN A 98 -31.47 -37.75 -4.78
N PHE A 99 -32.22 -36.84 -4.15
CA PHE A 99 -31.91 -35.42 -4.13
C PHE A 99 -31.07 -34.98 -2.93
N LEU A 100 -30.97 -35.79 -1.87
CA LEU A 100 -30.05 -35.52 -0.77
C LEU A 100 -28.60 -35.74 -1.25
N PRO A 101 -27.65 -34.86 -0.87
CA PRO A 101 -26.23 -35.19 -1.01
C PRO A 101 -25.98 -36.50 -0.27
N ARG A 102 -25.49 -37.53 -0.96
CA ARG A 102 -25.03 -38.77 -0.31
C ARG A 102 -23.83 -38.44 0.57
N ILE A 103 -24.10 -38.04 1.81
CA ILE A 103 -23.12 -38.09 2.88
C ILE A 103 -22.87 -39.58 3.10
N ALA A 104 -21.64 -40.03 2.85
CA ALA A 104 -21.21 -41.37 3.19
C ALA A 104 -21.55 -41.63 4.67
N SER A 105 -22.48 -42.55 4.92
CA SER A 105 -22.84 -42.96 6.26
C SER A 105 -21.67 -43.70 6.88
N ASP A 106 -21.17 -43.18 8.00
CA ASP A 106 -20.39 -43.95 8.97
C ASP A 106 -21.17 -45.22 9.33
N GLY A 107 -20.63 -46.36 8.90
CA GLY A 107 -21.17 -47.69 9.16
C GLY A 107 -20.03 -48.61 9.55
N THR A 108 -19.91 -48.84 10.85
CA THR A 108 -19.12 -49.92 11.45
C THR A 108 -19.60 -51.29 10.94
N GLY A 109 -18.77 -51.95 10.13
CA GLY A 109 -18.96 -53.33 9.67
C GLY A 109 -17.78 -53.76 8.79
N PRO A 110 -17.22 -54.97 8.97
CA PRO A 110 -15.92 -55.34 8.39
C PRO A 110 -16.03 -55.73 6.91
N ASP A 111 -14.94 -55.49 6.20
CA ASP A 111 -14.62 -55.96 4.84
C ASP A 111 -15.49 -55.46 3.67
N SER A 112 -15.03 -54.36 3.05
CA SER A 112 -15.06 -54.23 1.59
C SER A 112 -13.82 -53.49 1.08
N SER A 113 -12.72 -54.24 0.97
CA SER A 113 -11.51 -53.87 0.24
C SER A 113 -11.75 -53.82 -1.27
N SER A 114 -12.56 -52.86 -1.73
CA SER A 114 -12.73 -52.60 -3.18
C SER A 114 -12.99 -51.14 -3.53
N GLY A 115 -12.44 -50.19 -2.76
CA GLY A 115 -12.25 -48.81 -3.24
C GLY A 115 -11.23 -48.82 -4.37
N THR A 116 -11.61 -48.34 -5.55
CA THR A 116 -10.71 -48.33 -6.71
C THR A 116 -9.58 -47.32 -6.50
N ALA A 117 -8.44 -47.46 -7.18
CA ALA A 117 -7.35 -46.47 -7.15
C ALA A 117 -7.84 -45.04 -7.47
N ALA A 118 -8.94 -44.91 -8.23
CA ALA A 118 -9.60 -43.65 -8.54
C ALA A 118 -10.25 -42.96 -7.32
N ASP A 119 -10.77 -43.73 -6.35
CA ASP A 119 -11.35 -43.19 -5.11
C ASP A 119 -10.25 -42.66 -4.17
N GLY A 120 -9.07 -43.31 -4.19
CA GLY A 120 -7.88 -42.87 -3.46
C GLY A 120 -7.35 -41.53 -3.98
N LEU A 121 -7.25 -41.38 -5.32
CA LEU A 121 -6.82 -40.14 -5.95
C LEU A 121 -7.79 -38.98 -5.67
N LEU A 122 -9.09 -39.19 -5.88
CA LEU A 122 -10.10 -38.14 -5.65
C LEU A 122 -10.10 -37.64 -4.19
N ARG A 123 -9.96 -38.56 -3.22
CA ARG A 123 -9.88 -38.21 -1.80
C ARG A 123 -8.61 -37.40 -1.49
N ALA A 124 -7.45 -37.88 -1.96
CA ALA A 124 -6.17 -37.20 -1.75
C ALA A 124 -6.17 -35.78 -2.36
N LEU A 125 -6.73 -35.62 -3.56
CA LEU A 125 -6.86 -34.31 -4.22
C LEU A 125 -7.82 -33.38 -3.46
N GLY A 126 -8.95 -33.90 -2.96
CA GLY A 126 -9.92 -33.11 -2.18
C GLY A 126 -9.36 -32.59 -0.87
N GLU A 127 -8.65 -33.42 -0.12
CA GLU A 127 -8.00 -33.05 1.15
C GLU A 127 -6.86 -32.04 0.91
N ALA A 128 -6.00 -32.30 -0.09
CA ALA A 128 -4.90 -31.43 -0.45
C ALA A 128 -5.35 -30.01 -0.85
N GLY A 129 -6.47 -29.89 -1.57
CA GLY A 129 -7.01 -28.59 -1.95
C GLY A 129 -7.57 -27.78 -0.78
N LEU A 130 -8.17 -28.46 0.21
CA LEU A 130 -8.67 -27.81 1.42
C LEU A 130 -7.51 -27.33 2.31
N GLU A 131 -6.46 -28.12 2.45
CA GLU A 131 -5.28 -27.78 3.24
C GLU A 131 -4.46 -26.65 2.58
N ALA A 132 -4.33 -26.67 1.24
CA ALA A 132 -3.69 -25.60 0.48
C ALA A 132 -4.30 -24.21 0.78
N LEU A 133 -5.62 -24.12 0.95
CA LEU A 133 -6.31 -22.86 1.27
C LEU A 133 -6.02 -22.33 2.68
N GLN A 134 -5.47 -23.15 3.58
CA GLN A 134 -5.13 -22.76 4.95
C GLN A 134 -3.72 -22.17 5.07
N HIS A 135 -2.91 -22.28 4.01
CA HIS A 135 -1.53 -21.81 4.01
C HIS A 135 -1.42 -20.45 3.29
N PRO A 136 -0.90 -19.40 3.96
CA PRO A 136 -0.70 -18.09 3.33
C PRO A 136 0.56 -18.03 2.48
N GLU A 137 1.42 -19.05 2.54
CA GLU A 137 2.73 -19.07 1.87
C GLU A 137 2.76 -20.05 0.71
N ARG A 138 3.27 -19.58 -0.43
CA ARG A 138 3.36 -20.34 -1.67
C ARG A 138 4.09 -21.69 -1.51
N ASN A 139 5.21 -21.71 -0.81
CA ASN A 139 6.00 -22.94 -0.65
C ASN A 139 5.28 -23.96 0.25
N ALA A 140 4.57 -23.50 1.28
CA ALA A 140 3.75 -24.35 2.13
C ALA A 140 2.60 -24.98 1.34
N ILE A 141 1.94 -24.19 0.46
CA ILE A 141 0.93 -24.71 -0.46
C ILE A 141 1.50 -25.85 -1.32
N PHE A 142 2.67 -25.64 -1.95
CA PHE A 142 3.29 -26.65 -2.78
C PHE A 142 3.68 -27.91 -2.01
N SER A 143 4.30 -27.77 -0.83
CA SER A 143 4.70 -28.91 -0.02
C SER A 143 3.52 -29.73 0.48
N THR A 144 2.45 -29.08 0.92
CA THR A 144 1.23 -29.73 1.40
C THR A 144 0.57 -30.51 0.27
N VAL A 145 0.39 -29.86 -0.89
CA VAL A 145 -0.17 -30.52 -2.07
C VAL A 145 0.68 -31.72 -2.48
N ALA A 146 1.99 -31.54 -2.59
CA ALA A 146 2.88 -32.57 -3.06
C ALA A 146 2.95 -33.77 -2.09
N GLY A 147 2.94 -33.53 -0.78
CA GLY A 147 2.91 -34.58 0.23
C GLY A 147 1.68 -35.48 0.11
N ARG A 148 0.50 -34.90 -0.13
CA ARG A 148 -0.75 -35.65 -0.32
C ARG A 148 -0.78 -36.47 -1.62
N LEU A 149 -0.24 -35.91 -2.71
CA LEU A 149 -0.06 -36.66 -3.95
C LEU A 149 0.95 -37.79 -3.77
N ALA A 150 1.98 -37.59 -2.95
CA ALA A 150 2.95 -38.63 -2.63
C ALA A 150 2.35 -39.79 -1.83
N GLU A 151 1.42 -39.52 -0.89
CA GLU A 151 0.64 -40.57 -0.20
C GLU A 151 -0.15 -41.45 -1.18
N ALA A 152 -0.54 -40.89 -2.33
CA ALA A 152 -1.20 -41.61 -3.42
C ALA A 152 -0.21 -42.26 -4.41
N GLY A 153 1.10 -42.22 -4.15
CA GLY A 153 2.13 -42.79 -5.02
C GLY A 153 2.48 -41.94 -6.24
N LEU A 154 2.15 -40.64 -6.23
CA LEU A 154 2.32 -39.73 -7.37
C LEU A 154 3.41 -38.67 -7.11
N SER A 155 4.37 -38.61 -8.03
CA SER A 155 5.38 -37.56 -8.10
C SER A 155 4.78 -36.31 -8.73
N THR A 156 5.19 -35.14 -8.27
CA THR A 156 4.56 -33.86 -8.64
C THR A 156 5.59 -32.81 -9.02
N TYR A 157 5.32 -32.07 -10.08
CA TYR A 157 6.07 -30.90 -10.51
C TYR A 157 5.16 -29.68 -10.62
N PHE A 158 5.61 -28.56 -10.08
CA PHE A 158 4.96 -27.27 -10.21
C PHE A 158 5.77 -26.33 -11.08
N PHE A 159 5.06 -25.68 -11.99
CA PHE A 159 5.59 -24.72 -12.92
C PHE A 159 4.80 -23.42 -12.79
N LEU A 160 5.48 -22.27 -12.76
CA LEU A 160 4.83 -20.96 -12.89
C LEU A 160 5.19 -20.33 -14.23
N MET A 161 4.28 -19.52 -14.75
CA MET A 161 4.51 -18.72 -15.95
C MET A 161 5.71 -17.79 -15.74
N ALA A 162 6.65 -17.79 -16.69
CA ALA A 162 7.76 -16.85 -16.66
C ALA A 162 7.25 -15.41 -16.94
N PRO A 163 7.95 -14.37 -16.45
CA PRO A 163 7.51 -12.98 -16.62
C PRO A 163 7.36 -12.54 -18.09
N ASP A 164 8.08 -13.17 -19.01
CA ASP A 164 8.01 -12.89 -20.46
C ASP A 164 6.88 -13.65 -21.17
N HIS A 165 6.15 -14.53 -20.46
CA HIS A 165 5.10 -15.41 -20.97
C HIS A 165 5.54 -16.36 -22.10
N LYS A 166 6.85 -16.60 -22.30
CA LYS A 166 7.38 -17.47 -23.36
C LYS A 166 7.75 -18.87 -22.87
N GLY A 167 7.58 -19.12 -21.59
CA GLY A 167 7.89 -20.40 -20.98
C GLY A 167 7.43 -20.49 -19.54
N LEU A 168 7.92 -21.53 -18.88
CA LEU A 168 7.59 -21.88 -17.52
C LEU A 168 8.85 -21.99 -16.68
N THR A 169 8.78 -21.63 -15.41
CA THR A 169 9.86 -21.85 -14.45
C THR A 169 9.45 -22.95 -13.48
N VAL A 170 10.31 -23.94 -13.26
CA VAL A 170 10.12 -24.95 -12.22
C VAL A 170 10.22 -24.28 -10.87
N VAL A 171 9.16 -24.31 -10.07
CA VAL A 171 9.14 -23.64 -8.75
C VAL A 171 9.14 -24.61 -7.59
N PHE A 172 8.70 -25.84 -7.82
CA PHE A 172 8.67 -26.88 -6.80
C PHE A 172 8.56 -28.26 -7.47
N TRP A 173 9.10 -29.28 -6.82
CA TRP A 173 8.91 -30.67 -7.22
C TRP A 173 8.96 -31.58 -6.01
N HIS A 174 8.39 -32.77 -6.15
CA HIS A 174 8.44 -33.83 -5.16
C HIS A 174 8.38 -35.19 -5.84
N ALA A 175 9.30 -36.08 -5.48
CA ALA A 175 9.31 -37.46 -5.94
C ALA A 175 9.01 -38.42 -4.79
N VAL A 176 8.15 -39.39 -5.04
CA VAL A 176 7.70 -40.39 -4.04
C VAL A 176 8.82 -41.35 -3.66
N GLU A 177 9.67 -41.71 -4.63
CA GLU A 177 10.82 -42.58 -4.44
C GLU A 177 12.09 -41.89 -4.94
N ALA A 178 13.25 -42.24 -4.34
CA ALA A 178 14.57 -41.84 -4.82
C ALA A 178 14.82 -40.31 -4.93
N ALA A 179 14.13 -39.45 -4.17
CA ALA A 179 14.32 -37.99 -4.21
C ALA A 179 15.80 -37.55 -4.10
N ALA A 180 16.59 -38.19 -3.24
CA ALA A 180 18.02 -37.90 -3.09
C ALA A 180 18.88 -38.37 -4.28
N GLU A 181 18.46 -39.39 -5.03
CA GLU A 181 19.12 -39.83 -6.26
C GLU A 181 18.69 -38.98 -7.46
N VAL A 182 17.43 -38.58 -7.51
CA VAL A 182 16.88 -37.62 -8.49
C VAL A 182 17.62 -36.29 -8.38
N ASP A 183 17.83 -35.80 -7.15
CA ASP A 183 18.57 -34.56 -6.89
C ASP A 183 20.03 -34.65 -7.34
N LYS A 184 20.70 -35.78 -7.06
CA LYS A 184 22.06 -36.07 -7.54
C LYS A 184 22.16 -36.15 -9.06
N LEU A 185 21.20 -36.82 -9.72
CA LEU A 185 21.18 -37.02 -11.16
C LEU A 185 20.84 -35.74 -11.95
N THR A 186 20.28 -34.74 -11.27
CA THR A 186 19.93 -33.41 -11.82
C THR A 186 20.80 -32.28 -11.28
N ALA A 187 21.91 -32.63 -10.61
CA ALA A 187 22.89 -31.70 -10.05
C ALA A 187 22.31 -30.62 -9.13
N GLY A 188 21.22 -30.90 -8.42
CA GLY A 188 20.65 -30.01 -7.40
C GLY A 188 19.97 -28.72 -7.91
N GLN A 189 19.81 -28.53 -9.23
CA GLN A 189 19.25 -27.30 -9.83
C GLN A 189 17.94 -27.56 -10.59
N GLN A 190 16.97 -28.24 -9.98
CA GLN A 190 15.64 -28.36 -10.59
C GLN A 190 14.80 -27.09 -10.39
N VAL A 191 14.76 -26.53 -9.19
CA VAL A 191 14.00 -25.29 -8.90
C VAL A 191 14.71 -24.08 -9.48
N GLY A 192 13.97 -23.20 -10.16
CA GLY A 192 14.49 -22.03 -10.88
C GLY A 192 14.83 -22.29 -12.35
N THR A 193 14.73 -23.54 -12.84
CA THR A 193 14.98 -23.86 -14.24
C THR A 193 13.88 -23.30 -15.15
N TYR A 194 14.29 -22.51 -16.15
CA TYR A 194 13.40 -21.96 -17.18
C TYR A 194 13.22 -22.94 -18.36
N LEU A 195 11.97 -23.16 -18.74
CA LEU A 195 11.53 -24.09 -19.77
C LEU A 195 10.78 -23.33 -20.86
N PRO A 196 11.42 -23.02 -22.00
CA PRO A 196 10.75 -22.34 -23.11
C PRO A 196 9.67 -23.25 -23.72
N PHE A 197 8.53 -22.70 -24.10
CA PHE A 197 7.39 -23.49 -24.59
C PHE A 197 7.70 -24.35 -25.82
N ASP A 198 8.65 -23.92 -26.66
CA ASP A 198 9.12 -24.70 -27.83
C ASP A 198 9.74 -26.04 -27.44
N ARG A 199 10.29 -26.17 -26.22
CA ARG A 199 10.86 -27.41 -25.69
C ARG A 199 9.88 -28.24 -24.87
N VAL A 200 8.74 -27.66 -24.46
CA VAL A 200 7.73 -28.34 -23.64
C VAL A 200 6.33 -28.21 -24.24
N PRO A 201 6.07 -28.77 -25.44
CA PRO A 201 4.83 -28.54 -26.19
C PRO A 201 3.57 -29.06 -25.49
N VAL A 202 3.67 -30.06 -24.60
CA VAL A 202 2.53 -30.54 -23.80
C VAL A 202 2.12 -29.51 -22.75
N LEU A 203 3.08 -28.96 -22.01
CA LEU A 203 2.81 -27.89 -21.05
C LEU A 203 2.33 -26.63 -21.75
N HIS A 204 2.93 -26.29 -22.91
CA HIS A 204 2.45 -25.19 -23.74
C HIS A 204 0.98 -25.38 -24.15
N ARG A 205 0.61 -26.58 -24.63
CA ARG A 205 -0.77 -26.91 -24.98
C ARG A 205 -1.70 -26.86 -23.78
N ALA A 206 -1.27 -27.36 -22.62
CA ALA A 206 -2.06 -27.30 -21.39
C ALA A 206 -2.38 -25.85 -21.00
N CYS A 207 -1.38 -24.99 -20.98
CA CYS A 207 -1.52 -23.57 -20.63
C CYS A 207 -2.32 -22.77 -21.67
N THR A 208 -2.16 -23.05 -22.96
CA THR A 208 -2.87 -22.31 -24.04
C THR A 208 -4.32 -22.75 -24.22
N THR A 209 -4.59 -24.05 -24.08
CA THR A 209 -5.97 -24.57 -24.24
C THR A 209 -6.76 -24.54 -22.95
N LEU A 210 -6.10 -24.26 -21.81
CA LEU A 210 -6.66 -24.37 -20.46
C LEU A 210 -7.27 -25.76 -20.18
N ARG A 211 -6.70 -26.81 -20.80
CA ARG A 211 -7.15 -28.20 -20.67
C ARG A 211 -6.00 -29.11 -20.29
N PRO A 212 -6.25 -30.09 -19.39
CA PRO A 212 -5.22 -31.03 -18.99
C PRO A 212 -4.80 -31.94 -20.17
N GLN A 213 -3.55 -32.37 -20.17
CA GLN A 213 -2.96 -33.22 -21.20
C GLN A 213 -2.49 -34.54 -20.55
N TYR A 214 -2.86 -35.66 -21.16
CA TYR A 214 -2.44 -37.00 -20.73
C TYR A 214 -1.33 -37.52 -21.63
N ILE A 215 -0.28 -38.07 -21.04
CA ILE A 215 0.78 -38.81 -21.73
C ILE A 215 0.76 -40.23 -21.18
N GLY A 216 0.46 -41.21 -22.05
CA GLY A 216 0.37 -42.62 -21.70
C GLY A 216 1.53 -43.48 -22.23
N ASP A 217 2.47 -42.86 -22.94
CA ASP A 217 3.63 -43.53 -23.55
C ASP A 217 4.90 -43.21 -22.73
N HIS A 218 5.52 -44.27 -22.21
CA HIS A 218 6.75 -44.20 -21.43
C HIS A 218 7.92 -43.62 -22.23
N ASP A 219 8.11 -44.04 -23.48
CA ASP A 219 9.21 -43.58 -24.33
C ASP A 219 9.05 -42.10 -24.70
N GLU A 220 7.80 -41.67 -24.91
CA GLU A 220 7.47 -40.26 -25.11
C GLU A 220 7.79 -39.42 -23.85
N LEU A 221 7.46 -39.93 -22.67
CA LEU A 221 7.70 -39.25 -21.40
C LEU A 221 9.20 -39.16 -21.08
N VAL A 222 9.97 -40.23 -21.30
CA VAL A 222 11.44 -40.26 -21.18
C VAL A 222 12.07 -39.23 -22.13
N GLY A 223 11.63 -39.20 -23.40
CA GLY A 223 12.11 -38.24 -24.39
C GLY A 223 11.84 -36.79 -23.98
N ARG A 224 10.68 -36.52 -23.38
CA ARG A 224 10.31 -35.19 -22.88
C ARG A 224 11.11 -34.77 -21.65
N VAL A 225 11.40 -35.69 -20.73
CA VAL A 225 12.30 -35.42 -19.59
C VAL A 225 13.71 -35.12 -20.09
N ALA A 226 14.22 -35.87 -21.07
CA ALA A 226 15.54 -35.62 -21.66
C ALA A 226 15.67 -34.22 -22.28
N MET A 227 14.59 -33.67 -22.86
CA MET A 227 14.56 -32.32 -23.45
C MET A 227 14.60 -31.18 -22.41
N VAL A 228 14.17 -31.48 -21.19
CA VAL A 228 14.13 -30.54 -20.06
C VAL A 228 15.45 -30.54 -19.28
N MET A 229 16.23 -31.62 -19.39
CA MET A 229 17.54 -31.76 -18.78
C MET A 229 18.64 -31.02 -19.56
N ARG A 230 19.78 -30.77 -18.90
CA ARG A 230 20.96 -30.25 -19.59
C ARG A 230 21.45 -31.26 -20.64
N PRO A 231 22.03 -30.82 -21.77
CA PRO A 231 22.58 -31.72 -22.77
C PRO A 231 23.60 -32.73 -22.21
N SER A 232 24.38 -32.33 -21.20
CA SER A 232 25.35 -33.18 -20.49
C SER A 232 24.70 -34.26 -19.61
N GLU A 233 23.44 -34.08 -19.23
CA GLU A 233 22.70 -34.93 -18.29
C GLU A 233 21.54 -35.65 -18.97
N ALA A 234 21.25 -35.37 -20.24
CA ALA A 234 20.19 -36.02 -21.02
C ALA A 234 20.33 -37.55 -21.07
N ALA A 235 21.55 -38.07 -20.95
CA ALA A 235 21.82 -39.51 -20.83
C ALA A 235 21.24 -40.13 -19.54
N ASN A 236 21.05 -39.33 -18.49
CA ASN A 236 20.45 -39.75 -17.23
C ASN A 236 18.92 -39.84 -17.31
N ALA A 237 18.28 -39.35 -18.38
CA ALA A 237 16.82 -39.31 -18.50
C ALA A 237 16.16 -40.69 -18.41
N ARG A 238 16.78 -41.73 -18.99
CA ARG A 238 16.29 -43.12 -18.85
C ARG A 238 16.39 -43.62 -17.41
N ARG A 239 17.50 -43.33 -16.73
CA ARG A 239 17.71 -43.71 -15.33
C ARG A 239 16.78 -42.96 -14.38
N LEU A 240 16.51 -41.68 -14.65
CA LEU A 240 15.48 -40.89 -13.96
C LEU A 240 14.09 -41.44 -14.21
N SER A 241 13.81 -41.90 -15.44
CA SER A 241 12.53 -42.50 -15.79
C SER A 241 12.26 -43.79 -15.02
N GLU A 242 13.28 -44.63 -14.88
CA GLU A 242 13.24 -45.86 -14.08
C GLU A 242 13.06 -45.57 -12.59
N LEU A 243 13.78 -44.57 -12.04
CA LEU A 243 13.69 -44.19 -10.61
C LEU A 243 12.37 -43.51 -10.24
N LEU A 244 11.76 -42.78 -11.16
CA LEU A 244 10.51 -42.04 -10.95
C LEU A 244 9.26 -42.82 -11.41
N HIS A 245 9.42 -44.06 -11.87
CA HIS A 245 8.36 -44.88 -12.49
C HIS A 245 7.52 -44.09 -13.50
N LEU A 246 8.18 -43.35 -14.41
CA LEU A 246 7.53 -42.44 -15.36
C LEU A 246 6.75 -43.22 -16.44
N ASN A 247 5.64 -43.85 -16.09
CA ASN A 247 4.83 -44.61 -17.05
C ASN A 247 3.72 -43.76 -17.67
N THR A 248 3.10 -42.91 -16.85
CA THR A 248 1.96 -42.08 -17.23
C THR A 248 2.05 -40.73 -16.55
N ALA A 249 1.71 -39.66 -17.25
CA ALA A 249 1.72 -38.30 -16.71
C ALA A 249 0.46 -37.52 -17.11
N ILE A 250 -0.02 -36.68 -16.20
CA ILE A 250 -1.05 -35.68 -16.49
C ILE A 250 -0.49 -34.30 -16.18
N SER A 251 -0.48 -33.43 -17.19
CA SER A 251 -0.15 -32.02 -17.03
C SER A 251 -1.43 -31.18 -17.09
N ALA A 252 -1.78 -30.50 -16.00
CA ALA A 252 -2.93 -29.62 -15.92
C ALA A 252 -2.50 -28.15 -15.75
N PRO A 253 -3.17 -27.20 -16.41
CA PRO A 253 -2.88 -25.78 -16.20
C PRO A 253 -3.39 -25.31 -14.83
N LEU A 254 -2.61 -24.45 -14.18
CA LEU A 254 -3.06 -23.70 -13.01
C LEU A 254 -3.73 -22.42 -13.53
N VAL A 255 -5.06 -22.33 -13.41
CA VAL A 255 -5.84 -21.25 -14.02
C VAL A 255 -6.30 -20.25 -12.96
N ALA A 256 -5.99 -18.97 -13.17
CA ALA A 256 -6.54 -17.87 -12.37
C ALA A 256 -7.21 -16.87 -13.32
N GLY A 257 -8.51 -16.65 -13.13
CA GLY A 257 -9.32 -15.89 -14.09
C GLY A 257 -9.44 -16.63 -15.43
N ASP A 258 -9.04 -15.97 -16.51
CA ASP A 258 -9.08 -16.47 -17.90
C ASP A 258 -7.70 -16.88 -18.44
N ARG A 259 -6.68 -16.95 -17.58
CA ARG A 259 -5.29 -17.24 -17.97
C ARG A 259 -4.65 -18.34 -17.12
N ALA A 260 -3.71 -19.06 -17.72
CA ALA A 260 -2.83 -19.95 -16.98
C ALA A 260 -1.73 -19.16 -16.26
N ILE A 261 -1.68 -19.27 -14.93
CA ILE A 261 -0.57 -18.73 -14.10
C ILE A 261 0.60 -19.72 -13.99
N GLY A 262 0.40 -20.95 -14.47
CA GLY A 262 1.38 -22.02 -14.39
C GLY A 262 0.79 -23.35 -14.82
N ALA A 263 1.46 -24.44 -14.45
CA ALA A 263 1.00 -25.81 -14.65
C ALA A 263 1.43 -26.70 -13.50
N ILE A 264 0.68 -27.77 -13.28
CA ILE A 264 1.05 -28.90 -12.42
C ILE A 264 1.20 -30.14 -13.31
N THR A 265 2.27 -30.90 -13.12
CA THR A 265 2.43 -32.22 -13.74
C THR A 265 2.49 -33.27 -12.65
N VAL A 266 1.59 -34.23 -12.74
CA VAL A 266 1.50 -35.38 -11.83
C VAL A 266 1.95 -36.61 -12.60
N ILE A 267 2.82 -37.42 -12.00
CA ILE A 267 3.47 -38.57 -12.63
C ILE A 267 3.46 -39.76 -11.69
N GLY A 268 3.09 -40.92 -12.20
CA GLY A 268 3.18 -42.16 -11.44
C GLY A 268 2.37 -43.28 -12.09
N PRO A 269 2.47 -44.49 -11.54
CA PRO A 269 1.76 -45.65 -12.07
C PRO A 269 0.25 -45.52 -11.83
N GLY A 270 -0.56 -45.87 -12.83
CA GLY A 270 -2.01 -46.00 -12.69
C GLY A 270 -2.84 -44.76 -13.07
N LEU A 271 -2.21 -43.65 -13.48
CA LEU A 271 -2.93 -42.52 -14.08
C LEU A 271 -3.53 -42.92 -15.43
N ARG A 272 -4.77 -42.54 -15.66
CA ARG A 272 -5.53 -42.82 -16.88
C ARG A 272 -6.09 -41.53 -17.45
N GLN A 273 -6.47 -41.57 -18.72
CA GLN A 273 -7.17 -40.45 -19.35
C GLN A 273 -8.49 -40.08 -18.62
N ALA A 274 -9.11 -41.04 -17.94
CA ALA A 274 -10.31 -40.81 -17.12
C ALA A 274 -10.05 -39.92 -15.88
N ASP A 275 -8.80 -39.77 -15.45
CA ASP A 275 -8.42 -38.98 -14.27
C ASP A 275 -8.20 -37.48 -14.60
N LEU A 276 -8.24 -37.11 -15.89
CA LEU A 276 -8.08 -35.72 -16.34
C LEU A 276 -9.01 -34.72 -15.61
N PRO A 277 -10.32 -35.00 -15.41
CA PRO A 277 -11.20 -34.08 -14.69
C PRO A 277 -10.81 -33.90 -13.23
N ALA A 278 -10.34 -34.96 -12.57
CA ALA A 278 -9.92 -34.93 -11.18
C ALA A 278 -8.66 -34.07 -11.01
N VAL A 279 -7.64 -34.31 -11.84
CA VAL A 279 -6.39 -33.52 -11.82
C VAL A 279 -6.64 -32.06 -12.21
N MET A 280 -7.57 -31.79 -13.13
CA MET A 280 -7.95 -30.41 -13.48
C MET A 280 -8.69 -29.70 -12.33
N ALA A 281 -9.66 -30.37 -11.69
CA ALA A 281 -10.36 -29.81 -10.54
C ALA A 281 -9.36 -29.46 -9.42
N PHE A 282 -8.38 -30.32 -9.21
CA PHE A 282 -7.30 -30.09 -8.28
C PHE A 282 -6.41 -28.92 -8.66
N ALA A 283 -5.94 -28.87 -9.91
CA ALA A 283 -5.13 -27.77 -10.43
C ALA A 283 -5.83 -26.41 -10.24
N ASN A 284 -7.15 -26.36 -10.44
CA ASN A 284 -7.95 -25.16 -10.17
C ASN A 284 -7.96 -24.77 -8.69
N GLN A 285 -8.07 -25.74 -7.77
CA GLN A 285 -8.02 -25.46 -6.33
C GLN A 285 -6.65 -24.96 -5.89
N THR A 286 -5.57 -25.59 -6.39
CA THR A 286 -4.21 -25.11 -6.13
C THR A 286 -3.99 -23.71 -6.71
N ALA A 287 -4.48 -23.44 -7.92
CA ALA A 287 -4.41 -22.10 -8.53
C ALA A 287 -5.16 -21.05 -7.69
N ALA A 288 -6.34 -21.38 -7.16
CA ALA A 288 -7.09 -20.50 -6.27
C ALA A 288 -6.34 -20.21 -4.96
N ALA A 289 -5.72 -21.21 -4.35
CA ALA A 289 -4.90 -21.03 -3.14
C ALA A 289 -3.66 -20.15 -3.41
N LEU A 290 -2.96 -20.38 -4.53
CA LEU A 290 -1.82 -19.57 -4.95
C LEU A 290 -2.21 -18.11 -5.19
N GLU A 291 -3.37 -17.89 -5.82
CA GLU A 291 -3.87 -16.55 -6.09
C GLU A 291 -4.30 -15.83 -4.79
N ALA A 292 -4.95 -16.55 -3.86
CA ALA A 292 -5.27 -16.01 -2.54
C ALA A 292 -4.00 -15.61 -1.76
N ALA A 293 -2.96 -16.46 -1.78
CA ALA A 293 -1.67 -16.15 -1.17
C ALA A 293 -0.99 -14.93 -1.82
N ARG A 294 -1.02 -14.83 -3.15
CA ARG A 294 -0.50 -13.67 -3.90
C ARG A 294 -1.22 -12.37 -3.52
N LEU A 295 -2.55 -12.38 -3.52
CA LEU A 295 -3.37 -11.21 -3.17
C LEU A 295 -3.15 -10.77 -1.72
N LEU A 296 -3.01 -11.74 -0.79
CA LEU A 296 -2.71 -11.44 0.61
C LEU A 296 -1.33 -10.80 0.76
N GLU A 297 -0.32 -11.29 0.03
CA GLU A 297 1.02 -10.72 0.03
C GLU A 297 1.06 -9.32 -0.59
N GLU A 298 0.38 -9.11 -1.71
CA GLU A 298 0.25 -7.78 -2.32
C GLU A 298 -0.47 -6.80 -1.40
N SER A 299 -1.53 -7.25 -0.72
CA SER A 299 -2.21 -6.45 0.29
C SER A 299 -1.27 -6.04 1.43
N ARG A 300 -0.42 -6.96 1.91
CA ARG A 300 0.56 -6.68 2.98
C ARG A 300 1.63 -5.69 2.51
N GLN A 301 2.14 -5.86 1.30
CA GLN A 301 3.14 -4.95 0.73
C GLN A 301 2.57 -3.54 0.53
N LEU A 302 1.32 -3.44 0.09
CA LEU A 302 0.63 -2.16 -0.05
C LEU A 302 0.37 -1.50 1.32
N GLU A 303 -0.03 -2.28 2.32
CA GLU A 303 -0.19 -1.83 3.70
C GLU A 303 1.14 -1.27 4.24
N GLU A 304 2.23 -2.02 4.10
CA GLU A 304 3.56 -1.59 4.53
C GLU A 304 4.03 -0.32 3.80
N ALA A 305 3.88 -0.27 2.48
CA ALA A 305 4.22 0.91 1.69
C ALA A 305 3.42 2.14 2.14
N THR A 306 2.14 1.95 2.50
CA THR A 306 1.29 3.03 3.03
C THR A 306 1.81 3.51 4.38
N VAL A 307 2.13 2.59 5.31
CA VAL A 307 2.68 2.94 6.62
C VAL A 307 4.00 3.71 6.48
N LEU A 308 4.92 3.23 5.64
CA LEU A 308 6.20 3.90 5.41
C LEU A 308 6.02 5.28 4.77
N THR A 309 5.06 5.42 3.85
CA THR A 309 4.71 6.73 3.26
C THR A 309 4.19 7.71 4.30
N LEU A 310 3.29 7.25 5.19
CA LEU A 310 2.75 8.07 6.27
C LEU A 310 3.84 8.43 7.30
N ALA A 311 4.69 7.47 7.67
CA ALA A 311 5.82 7.69 8.56
C ALA A 311 6.78 8.73 7.97
N GLY A 312 7.16 8.58 6.69
CA GLY A 312 7.99 9.56 5.99
C GLY A 312 7.37 10.96 5.98
N ALA A 313 6.04 11.09 5.89
CA ALA A 313 5.38 12.40 5.99
C ALA A 313 5.54 13.04 7.38
N ILE A 314 5.54 12.25 8.46
CA ILE A 314 5.83 12.72 9.83
C ILE A 314 7.27 13.21 9.91
N GLU A 315 8.22 12.38 9.45
CA GLU A 315 9.66 12.70 9.49
C GLU A 315 10.02 13.95 8.68
N LEU A 316 9.36 14.17 7.54
CA LEU A 316 9.57 15.37 6.72
C LEU A 316 9.19 16.64 7.46
N ARG A 317 8.23 16.57 8.39
CA ARG A 317 7.80 17.70 9.21
C ARG A 317 8.69 17.89 10.45
N GLU A 318 9.18 16.78 11.01
CA GLU A 318 10.12 16.76 12.14
C GLU A 318 11.57 16.87 11.65
N VAL A 319 11.96 18.07 11.24
CA VAL A 319 13.27 18.39 10.64
C VAL A 319 14.47 17.70 11.37
N LEU A 320 15.15 16.81 10.62
CA LEU A 320 16.55 16.36 10.77
C LEU A 320 16.94 15.30 11.83
N HIS A 321 16.02 14.67 12.58
CA HIS A 321 16.43 13.74 13.66
C HIS A 321 15.60 12.47 13.83
N SER A 322 14.77 12.09 12.84
CA SER A 322 13.94 10.89 13.01
C SER A 322 14.80 9.62 13.10
N ARG A 323 14.62 8.91 14.21
CA ARG A 323 15.06 7.51 14.42
C ARG A 323 13.86 6.56 14.41
N ALA A 324 12.77 6.94 13.74
CA ALA A 324 11.52 6.19 13.79
C ALA A 324 11.70 4.76 13.26
N SER A 325 12.55 4.59 12.23
CA SER A 325 12.91 3.27 11.68
C SER A 325 13.66 2.41 12.69
N GLU A 326 14.71 2.92 13.33
CA GLU A 326 15.47 2.17 14.36
C GLU A 326 14.61 1.87 15.60
N HIS A 327 13.78 2.82 16.02
CA HIS A 327 12.84 2.67 17.11
C HIS A 327 11.82 1.55 16.81
N ALA A 328 11.23 1.57 15.62
CA ALA A 328 10.26 0.56 15.21
C ALA A 328 10.89 -0.83 15.05
N ALA A 329 12.13 -0.91 14.53
CA ALA A 329 12.87 -2.16 14.43
C ALA A 329 13.20 -2.75 15.81
N LEU A 330 13.60 -1.93 16.78
CA LEU A 330 13.85 -2.38 18.15
C LEU A 330 12.56 -2.84 18.85
N ALA A 331 11.45 -2.13 18.62
CA ALA A 331 10.14 -2.52 19.15
C ALA A 331 9.66 -3.85 18.57
N GLU A 332 9.81 -4.08 17.26
CA GLU A 332 9.48 -5.36 16.63
C GLU A 332 10.32 -6.50 17.21
N ARG A 333 11.63 -6.27 17.39
CA ARG A 333 12.53 -7.25 17.99
C ARG A 333 12.16 -7.57 19.44
N PHE A 334 11.76 -6.57 20.21
CA PHE A 334 11.30 -6.80 21.56
C PHE A 334 10.00 -7.61 21.59
N ALA A 335 9.07 -7.36 20.66
CA ALA A 335 7.87 -8.17 20.49
C ALA A 335 8.21 -9.63 20.13
N GLU A 336 9.20 -9.84 19.26
CA GLU A 336 9.71 -11.18 18.92
C GLU A 336 10.29 -11.90 20.16
N HIS A 337 11.08 -11.22 20.99
CA HIS A 337 11.61 -11.78 22.23
C HIS A 337 10.50 -12.21 23.22
N LEU A 338 9.36 -11.50 23.22
CA LEU A 338 8.19 -11.84 24.02
C LEU A 338 7.32 -12.97 23.41
N GLY A 339 7.69 -13.50 22.25
CA GLY A 339 6.97 -14.59 21.58
C GLY A 339 5.73 -14.12 20.80
N PHE A 340 5.68 -12.87 20.36
CA PHE A 340 4.57 -12.39 19.53
C PHE A 340 4.63 -13.02 18.13
N ASP A 341 3.47 -13.41 17.60
CA ASP A 341 3.36 -13.89 16.23
C ASP A 341 3.71 -12.80 15.19
N PRO A 342 3.99 -13.17 13.93
CA PRO A 342 4.37 -12.20 12.89
C PRO A 342 3.33 -11.09 12.65
N ALA A 343 2.04 -11.34 12.84
CA ALA A 343 1.01 -10.32 12.66
C ALA A 343 1.05 -9.30 13.80
N ARG A 344 1.19 -9.76 15.05
CA ARG A 344 1.33 -8.88 16.23
C ARG A 344 2.61 -8.06 16.19
N ARG A 345 3.72 -8.66 15.77
CA ARG A 345 5.00 -7.96 15.55
C ARG A 345 4.87 -6.82 14.55
N ARG A 346 4.22 -7.06 13.40
CA ARG A 346 3.94 -6.01 12.41
C ARG A 346 3.11 -4.86 12.99
N ARG A 347 2.08 -5.17 13.80
CA ARG A 347 1.30 -4.13 14.47
C ARG A 347 2.15 -3.27 15.39
N VAL A 348 3.06 -3.86 16.16
CA VAL A 348 4.02 -3.10 17.00
C VAL A 348 4.88 -2.20 16.13
N ARG A 349 5.47 -2.73 15.04
CA ARG A 349 6.29 -1.95 14.11
C ARG A 349 5.52 -0.77 13.51
N TYR A 350 4.31 -1.00 12.99
CA TYR A 350 3.51 0.05 12.36
C TYR A 350 3.02 1.08 13.37
N ALA A 351 2.60 0.67 14.56
CA ALA A 351 2.22 1.60 15.62
C ALA A 351 3.41 2.47 16.06
N SER A 352 4.61 1.90 16.21
CA SER A 352 5.83 2.65 16.52
C SER A 352 6.16 3.73 15.48
N LEU A 353 5.91 3.45 14.20
CA LEU A 353 6.15 4.41 13.10
C LEU A 353 5.09 5.52 13.05
N LEU A 354 3.86 5.22 13.46
CA LEU A 354 2.70 6.10 13.26
C LEU A 354 2.17 6.74 14.55
N GLN A 355 2.78 6.48 15.71
CA GLN A 355 2.33 7.02 16.99
C GLN A 355 2.23 8.55 17.00
N ASP A 356 3.12 9.20 16.23
CA ASP A 356 3.22 10.65 16.11
C ASP A 356 2.46 11.24 14.91
N LEU A 357 1.64 10.45 14.19
CA LEU A 357 0.93 10.88 13.00
C LEU A 357 0.06 12.14 13.22
N GLY A 358 -0.52 12.27 14.42
CA GLY A 358 -1.36 13.41 14.77
C GLY A 358 -0.59 14.72 14.89
N LYS A 359 0.75 14.69 15.03
CA LYS A 359 1.58 15.90 15.04
C LYS A 359 1.46 16.66 13.72
N LEU A 360 1.07 16.00 12.62
CA LEU A 360 0.75 16.64 11.34
C LEU A 360 -0.40 17.66 11.39
N SER A 361 -1.24 17.63 12.43
CA SER A 361 -2.33 18.60 12.61
C SER A 361 -1.95 19.80 13.50
N LEU A 362 -0.79 19.77 14.14
CA LEU A 362 -0.33 20.83 15.04
C LEU A 362 0.31 22.00 14.25
N PRO A 363 0.33 23.24 14.75
CA PRO A 363 1.01 24.36 14.07
C PRO A 363 2.54 24.20 14.05
N ASP A 364 3.22 24.62 12.98
CA ASP A 364 4.69 24.54 12.88
C ASP A 364 5.38 25.35 14.00
N SER A 365 4.81 26.51 14.37
CA SER A 365 5.32 27.34 15.45
C SER A 365 5.37 26.63 16.81
N LEU A 366 4.45 25.67 17.03
CA LEU A 366 4.42 24.84 18.22
C LEU A 366 5.49 23.74 18.15
N LEU A 367 5.60 23.06 17.01
CA LEU A 367 6.56 21.97 16.79
C LEU A 367 8.03 22.46 16.80
N SER A 368 8.30 23.65 16.28
CA SER A 368 9.65 24.21 16.18
C SER A 368 10.11 24.98 17.42
N LYS A 369 9.30 25.05 18.48
CA LYS A 369 9.60 25.88 19.67
C LYS A 369 10.74 25.28 20.48
N ARG A 370 11.87 26.00 20.58
CA ARG A 370 13.07 25.58 21.34
C ARG A 370 13.00 25.83 22.86
N GLY A 371 11.81 26.12 23.39
CA GLY A 371 11.60 26.50 24.80
C GLY A 371 10.39 25.80 25.41
N ARG A 372 10.15 26.00 26.70
CA ARG A 372 8.99 25.40 27.40
C ARG A 372 7.68 25.83 26.72
N LEU A 373 6.79 24.85 26.53
CA LEU A 373 5.42 25.11 26.11
C LEU A 373 4.64 25.76 27.26
N ASP A 374 3.79 26.72 26.93
CA ASP A 374 2.79 27.23 27.87
C ASP A 374 1.63 26.23 28.04
N ALA A 375 0.64 26.59 28.85
CA ALA A 375 -0.48 25.70 29.16
C ALA A 375 -1.37 25.41 27.95
N GLU A 376 -1.61 26.40 27.09
CA GLU A 376 -2.47 26.26 25.90
C GLU A 376 -1.74 25.45 24.81
N GLU A 377 -0.48 25.77 24.58
CA GLU A 377 0.42 25.04 23.69
C GLU A 377 0.59 23.59 24.11
N ARG A 378 0.76 23.33 25.41
CA ARG A 378 0.83 21.96 25.96
C ARG A 378 -0.47 21.21 25.76
N ALA A 379 -1.62 21.85 26.03
CA ALA A 379 -2.92 21.23 25.82
C ALA A 379 -3.13 20.87 24.33
N LEU A 380 -2.69 21.75 23.41
CA LEU A 380 -2.72 21.51 21.98
C LEU A 380 -1.79 20.37 21.57
N MET A 381 -0.55 20.34 22.09
CA MET A 381 0.40 19.23 21.85
C MET A 381 -0.18 17.89 22.30
N MET A 382 -0.85 17.83 23.46
CA MET A 382 -1.45 16.60 24.00
C MET A 382 -2.62 16.05 23.17
N THR A 383 -3.09 16.75 22.14
CA THR A 383 -4.16 16.26 21.25
C THR A 383 -3.69 15.24 20.21
N HIS A 384 -2.39 15.22 19.89
CA HIS A 384 -1.89 14.42 18.76
C HIS A 384 -2.15 12.90 18.86
N PRO A 385 -2.17 12.23 20.03
CA PRO A 385 -2.47 10.80 20.07
C PRO A 385 -3.92 10.53 19.65
N GLY A 386 -4.85 11.41 20.05
CA GLY A 386 -6.25 11.32 19.67
C GLY A 386 -6.46 11.57 18.18
N VAL A 387 -5.80 12.59 17.63
CA VAL A 387 -5.85 12.89 16.20
C VAL A 387 -5.26 11.74 15.36
N ALA A 388 -4.13 11.18 15.78
CA ALA A 388 -3.52 10.04 15.12
C ALA A 388 -4.48 8.83 15.09
N ALA A 389 -5.10 8.51 16.22
CA ALA A 389 -6.07 7.44 16.33
C ALA A 389 -7.31 7.67 15.46
N ASP A 390 -7.84 8.90 15.42
CA ASP A 390 -9.00 9.25 14.59
C ASP A 390 -8.69 9.15 13.09
N LEU A 391 -7.47 9.48 12.67
CA LEU A 391 -7.00 9.31 11.29
C LEU A 391 -6.88 7.83 10.93
N LEU A 392 -6.23 7.03 11.78
CA LEU A 392 -6.05 5.60 11.56
C LEU A 392 -7.38 4.84 11.55
N ALA A 393 -8.30 5.18 12.46
CA ALA A 393 -9.63 4.55 12.54
C ALA A 393 -10.48 4.75 11.26
N ARG A 394 -10.20 5.78 10.46
CA ARG A 394 -10.86 6.03 9.17
C ARG A 394 -10.26 5.25 8.02
N PHE A 395 -9.05 4.72 8.18
CA PHE A 395 -8.36 3.93 7.19
C PHE A 395 -8.44 2.45 7.58
N MET A 396 -9.43 1.74 7.03
CA MET A 396 -9.75 0.34 7.39
C MET A 396 -8.54 -0.61 7.50
N PRO A 397 -7.52 -0.55 6.62
CA PRO A 397 -6.36 -1.44 6.74
C PRO A 397 -5.52 -1.24 8.01
N LEU A 398 -5.54 -0.05 8.63
CA LEU A 398 -4.73 0.29 9.82
C LEU A 398 -5.59 0.66 11.04
N ALA A 399 -6.90 0.43 10.98
CA ALA A 399 -7.84 0.88 12.01
C ALA A 399 -7.59 0.19 13.37
N ASP A 400 -7.03 -1.01 13.35
CA ASP A 400 -6.66 -1.77 14.55
C ASP A 400 -5.44 -1.20 15.29
N LEU A 401 -4.66 -0.32 14.65
CA LEU A 401 -3.56 0.42 15.29
C LEU A 401 -4.06 1.61 16.11
N ALA A 402 -5.29 2.09 15.87
CA ALA A 402 -5.81 3.30 16.51
C ALA A 402 -5.78 3.25 18.05
N PRO A 403 -6.19 2.16 18.74
CA PRO A 403 -6.09 2.07 20.20
C PRO A 403 -4.64 2.09 20.71
N VAL A 404 -3.72 1.48 19.94
CA VAL A 404 -2.29 1.37 20.30
C VAL A 404 -1.65 2.75 20.25
N VAL A 405 -1.85 3.44 19.12
CA VAL A 405 -1.35 4.80 18.89
C VAL A 405 -2.01 5.82 19.80
N ARG A 406 -3.31 5.72 20.09
CA ARG A 406 -3.98 6.65 21.03
C ARG A 406 -3.32 6.66 22.40
N SER A 407 -2.88 5.49 22.85
CA SER A 407 -2.44 5.25 24.22
C SER A 407 -0.93 5.45 24.42
N HIS A 408 -0.17 5.86 23.40
CA HIS A 408 1.31 5.86 23.46
C HIS A 408 1.92 6.83 24.49
N HIS A 409 1.11 7.76 25.03
CA HIS A 409 1.45 8.64 26.14
C HIS A 409 0.77 8.28 27.47
N GLU A 410 0.08 7.15 27.54
CA GLU A 410 -0.43 6.61 28.80
C GLU A 410 0.72 6.12 29.68
N TRP A 411 0.57 6.29 30.98
CA TRP A 411 1.57 5.86 31.97
C TRP A 411 1.01 4.68 32.73
N PHE A 412 1.87 3.71 33.04
CA PHE A 412 1.45 2.50 33.75
C PHE A 412 0.71 2.78 35.08
N ASN A 413 1.03 3.88 35.77
CA ASN A 413 0.38 4.30 37.01
C ASN A 413 -0.99 4.98 36.83
N GLY A 414 -1.37 5.37 35.62
CA GLY A 414 -2.62 6.07 35.30
C GLY A 414 -2.53 7.60 35.23
N GLU A 415 -1.34 8.19 35.33
CA GLU A 415 -1.14 9.65 35.26
C GLU A 415 -0.84 10.18 33.84
N GLY A 416 -0.85 9.28 32.86
CA GLY A 416 -0.65 9.61 31.45
C GLY A 416 -1.90 10.18 30.77
N TYR A 417 -1.86 10.26 29.45
CA TYR A 417 -2.91 10.87 28.64
C TYR A 417 -3.04 10.14 27.28
N PRO A 418 -4.15 10.27 26.54
CA PRO A 418 -5.29 11.17 26.74
C PRO A 418 -6.41 10.66 27.69
N ASP A 419 -6.47 9.38 27.97
CA ASP A 419 -7.61 8.73 28.63
C ASP A 419 -7.33 8.35 30.10
N GLY A 420 -6.07 8.37 30.54
CA GLY A 420 -5.67 8.07 31.93
C GLY A 420 -5.78 6.57 32.24
N LEU A 421 -5.44 5.74 31.26
CA LEU A 421 -5.47 4.28 31.38
C LEU A 421 -4.39 3.81 32.36
N LYS A 422 -4.70 2.75 33.12
CA LYS A 422 -3.82 2.25 34.20
C LYS A 422 -3.50 0.77 34.04
N GLY A 423 -2.23 0.42 34.24
CA GLY A 423 -1.74 -0.95 34.24
C GLY A 423 -2.08 -1.68 32.95
N GLU A 424 -2.65 -2.87 33.07
CA GLU A 424 -2.96 -3.74 31.93
C GLU A 424 -4.14 -3.28 31.06
N THR A 425 -4.85 -2.22 31.45
CA THR A 425 -5.86 -1.60 30.58
C THR A 425 -5.24 -0.90 29.38
N ILE A 426 -3.95 -0.54 29.47
CA ILE A 426 -3.16 -0.04 28.34
C ILE A 426 -2.82 -1.24 27.44
N PRO A 427 -3.04 -1.14 26.11
CA PRO A 427 -2.66 -2.21 25.18
C PRO A 427 -1.22 -2.66 25.41
N VAL A 428 -0.98 -3.97 25.38
CA VAL A 428 0.37 -4.51 25.65
C VAL A 428 1.38 -4.04 24.61
N GLU A 429 0.95 -3.90 23.36
CA GLU A 429 1.73 -3.29 22.28
C GLU A 429 2.17 -1.86 22.63
N THR A 430 1.27 -1.05 23.21
CA THR A 430 1.60 0.31 23.67
C THR A 430 2.60 0.29 24.81
N ARG A 431 2.36 -0.53 25.85
CA ARG A 431 3.28 -0.63 27.01
C ARG A 431 4.69 -1.06 26.59
N LEU A 432 4.78 -1.95 25.61
CA LEU A 432 6.03 -2.37 24.99
C LEU A 432 6.72 -1.19 24.30
N ILE A 433 6.00 -0.47 23.44
CA ILE A 433 6.52 0.69 22.72
C ILE A 433 6.99 1.78 23.70
N SER A 434 6.27 2.01 24.80
CA SER A 434 6.68 2.98 25.84
C SER A 434 8.03 2.64 26.47
N VAL A 435 8.36 1.36 26.66
CA VAL A 435 9.69 0.93 27.16
C VAL A 435 10.77 1.27 26.14
N VAL A 436 10.52 1.00 24.86
CA VAL A 436 11.47 1.30 23.76
C VAL A 436 11.66 2.82 23.64
N ASN A 437 10.59 3.60 23.69
CA ASN A 437 10.65 5.05 23.65
C ASN A 437 11.46 5.63 24.82
N ALA A 438 11.22 5.13 26.03
CA ALA A 438 12.00 5.53 27.20
C ALA A 438 13.49 5.16 27.06
N PHE A 439 13.79 4.00 26.47
CA PHE A 439 15.16 3.58 26.19
C PHE A 439 15.87 4.56 25.25
N PHE A 440 15.22 4.97 24.15
CA PHE A 440 15.78 5.96 23.23
C PHE A 440 16.07 7.29 23.93
N ASN A 441 15.14 7.79 24.76
CA ASN A 441 15.31 9.04 25.51
C ASN A 441 16.50 9.01 26.48
N VAL A 442 16.75 7.88 27.15
CA VAL A 442 17.86 7.74 28.12
C VAL A 442 19.17 7.29 27.48
N THR A 443 19.22 7.10 26.16
CA THR A 443 20.43 6.64 25.44
C THR A 443 20.76 7.49 24.22
N PHE A 444 19.93 7.45 23.18
CA PHE A 444 20.17 8.11 21.89
C PHE A 444 20.06 9.64 21.98
N ASP A 445 19.29 10.16 22.92
CA ASP A 445 19.14 11.60 23.11
C ASP A 445 20.19 12.22 24.04
N LEU A 446 21.10 11.39 24.56
CA LEU A 446 22.20 11.89 25.37
C LEU A 446 23.22 12.68 24.53
N PRO A 447 23.73 13.82 25.05
CA PRO A 447 24.76 14.61 24.35
C PRO A 447 26.07 13.86 24.15
N ILE A 448 26.45 13.00 25.10
CA ILE A 448 27.68 12.22 25.08
C ILE A 448 27.30 10.75 25.22
N LYS A 449 27.84 9.92 24.34
CA LYS A 449 27.54 8.50 24.22
C LYS A 449 28.82 7.70 24.28
N THR A 450 28.80 6.61 25.04
CA THR A 450 29.93 5.71 25.23
C THR A 450 29.46 4.26 25.19
N GLN A 451 30.39 3.32 25.21
CA GLN A 451 30.10 1.89 25.33
C GLN A 451 29.28 1.55 26.60
N ALA A 452 29.33 2.40 27.64
CA ALA A 452 28.56 2.22 28.88
C ALA A 452 27.12 2.76 28.79
N THR A 453 26.78 3.53 27.75
CA THR A 453 25.47 4.20 27.64
C THR A 453 24.29 3.22 27.61
N VAL A 454 24.44 2.06 26.96
CA VAL A 454 23.36 1.06 26.92
C VAL A 454 23.15 0.40 28.28
N PRO A 455 24.17 -0.16 28.97
CA PRO A 455 24.02 -0.67 30.34
C PRO A 455 23.48 0.36 31.35
N GLU A 456 23.94 1.60 31.27
CA GLU A 456 23.47 2.70 32.14
C GLU A 456 22.01 3.06 31.83
N GLY A 457 21.64 3.17 30.56
CA GLY A 457 20.27 3.42 30.13
C GLY A 457 19.30 2.34 30.61
N LEU A 458 19.68 1.06 30.49
CA LEU A 458 18.87 -0.05 31.02
C LEU A 458 18.69 0.03 32.54
N THR A 459 19.73 0.47 33.26
CA THR A 459 19.63 0.71 34.71
C THR A 459 18.68 1.87 35.00
N GLU A 460 18.75 2.95 34.22
CA GLU A 460 17.89 4.12 34.38
C GLU A 460 16.40 3.80 34.15
N LEU A 461 16.07 2.92 33.20
CA LEU A 461 14.69 2.48 32.96
C LEU A 461 14.03 1.90 34.22
N THR A 462 14.79 1.26 35.11
CA THR A 462 14.26 0.68 36.35
C THR A 462 13.65 1.73 37.28
N ARG A 463 14.07 3.00 37.18
CA ARG A 463 13.50 4.10 37.97
C ARG A 463 12.09 4.51 37.53
N PHE A 464 11.76 4.24 36.27
CA PHE A 464 10.44 4.55 35.70
C PHE A 464 9.49 3.34 35.71
N SER A 465 9.98 2.18 36.15
CA SER A 465 9.22 0.94 36.33
C SER A 465 8.10 1.11 37.35
N GLY A 466 6.87 0.79 36.95
CA GLY A 466 5.66 0.94 37.77
C GLY A 466 5.08 2.35 37.79
N ILE A 467 5.78 3.34 37.20
CA ILE A 467 5.30 4.71 37.02
C ILE A 467 4.86 4.89 35.57
N ASN A 468 5.81 5.17 34.68
CA ASN A 468 5.57 5.33 33.25
C ASN A 468 5.59 3.96 32.55
N LEU A 469 6.44 3.06 33.01
CA LEU A 469 6.76 1.80 32.33
C LEU A 469 6.17 0.60 33.04
N ASP A 470 5.76 -0.39 32.27
CA ASP A 470 5.34 -1.70 32.78
C ASP A 470 6.54 -2.42 33.44
N PRO A 471 6.45 -2.83 34.72
CA PRO A 471 7.56 -3.50 35.40
C PRO A 471 8.00 -4.82 34.76
N THR A 472 7.05 -5.63 34.30
CA THR A 472 7.30 -6.94 33.71
C THR A 472 7.97 -6.78 32.36
N LEU A 473 7.50 -5.85 31.52
CA LEU A 473 8.11 -5.58 30.22
C LEU A 473 9.49 -4.91 30.37
N THR A 474 9.65 -4.00 31.33
CA THR A 474 10.96 -3.37 31.59
C THR A 474 12.02 -4.40 31.97
N ALA A 475 11.66 -5.36 32.82
CA ALA A 475 12.55 -6.47 33.18
C ALA A 475 12.87 -7.37 31.98
N ALA A 476 11.87 -7.73 31.17
CA ALA A 476 12.07 -8.54 29.97
C ALA A 476 12.96 -7.84 28.93
N PHE A 477 12.82 -6.51 28.77
CA PHE A 477 13.67 -5.73 27.88
C PHE A 477 15.14 -5.75 28.31
N ALA A 478 15.40 -5.61 29.61
CA ALA A 478 16.76 -5.73 30.15
C ALA A 478 17.36 -7.13 29.93
N ILE A 479 16.55 -8.20 30.11
CA ILE A 479 16.96 -9.58 29.84
C ILE A 479 17.31 -9.78 28.36
N MET A 480 16.49 -9.27 27.44
CA MET A 480 16.75 -9.33 26.00
C MET A 480 18.12 -8.75 25.65
N PHE A 481 18.45 -7.57 26.19
CA PHE A 481 19.74 -6.92 25.96
C PHE A 481 20.91 -7.68 26.58
N GLN A 482 20.76 -8.22 27.79
CA GLN A 482 21.80 -9.03 28.44
C GLN A 482 22.12 -10.30 27.66
N GLN A 483 21.08 -10.99 27.13
CA GLN A 483 21.25 -12.15 26.27
C GLN A 483 21.94 -11.79 24.96
N ALA A 484 21.56 -10.67 24.34
CA ALA A 484 22.15 -10.21 23.08
C ALA A 484 23.62 -9.80 23.23
N ALA A 485 23.97 -9.11 24.32
CA ALA A 485 25.35 -8.78 24.65
C ALA A 485 26.19 -10.05 24.90
N SER A 486 25.64 -11.02 25.64
CA SER A 486 26.35 -12.27 25.99
C SER A 486 26.57 -13.17 24.78
N SER A 487 25.62 -13.20 23.85
CA SER A 487 25.70 -13.98 22.61
C SER A 487 26.38 -13.25 21.46
N GLN A 488 26.80 -12.00 21.65
CA GLN A 488 27.33 -11.12 20.60
C GLN A 488 26.42 -11.05 19.37
N ALA A 489 25.11 -10.93 19.60
CA ALA A 489 24.13 -10.87 18.52
C ALA A 489 24.45 -9.70 17.55
N SER A 490 24.35 -9.95 16.24
CA SER A 490 24.72 -8.97 15.21
C SER A 490 23.97 -7.65 15.36
N TRP A 491 22.66 -7.72 15.59
CA TRP A 491 21.80 -6.55 15.78
C TRP A 491 22.22 -5.68 16.97
N TYR A 492 22.78 -6.30 18.02
CA TYR A 492 23.22 -5.57 19.21
C TYR A 492 24.49 -4.77 18.91
N GLN A 493 25.40 -5.34 18.11
CA GLN A 493 26.58 -4.62 17.61
C GLN A 493 26.18 -3.48 16.67
N GLU A 494 25.28 -3.73 15.71
CA GLU A 494 24.75 -2.70 14.82
C GLU A 494 24.10 -1.54 15.59
N LEU A 495 23.35 -1.85 16.66
CA LEU A 495 22.75 -0.86 17.53
C LEU A 495 23.81 -0.03 18.28
N LEU A 496 24.85 -0.68 18.83
CA LEU A 496 25.95 0.00 19.50
C LEU A 496 26.71 0.91 18.54
N ASP A 497 27.01 0.45 17.33
CA ASP A 497 27.69 1.21 16.30
C ASP A 497 26.86 2.44 15.90
N SER A 498 25.56 2.27 15.66
CA SER A 498 24.63 3.39 15.37
C SER A 498 24.57 4.39 16.53
N LEU A 499 24.50 3.90 17.77
CA LEU A 499 24.49 4.73 18.97
C LEU A 499 25.78 5.54 19.10
N LEU A 500 26.95 4.93 18.90
CA LEU A 500 28.23 5.61 19.01
C LEU A 500 28.50 6.56 17.84
N ALA A 501 28.05 6.23 16.64
CA ALA A 501 28.13 7.11 15.48
C ALA A 501 27.26 8.37 15.64
N SER A 502 26.23 8.33 16.48
CA SER A 502 25.30 9.44 16.72
C SER A 502 25.82 10.59 17.59
N THR A 503 27.12 10.92 17.50
CA THR A 503 27.76 11.96 18.32
C THR A 503 27.00 13.30 18.32
N GLY A 504 26.90 13.88 19.52
CA GLY A 504 25.85 14.81 19.92
C GLY A 504 25.84 16.20 19.31
N SER A 505 24.69 16.83 19.51
CA SER A 505 24.34 18.21 19.20
C SER A 505 25.40 19.22 19.70
N THR A 506 26.18 19.76 18.77
CA THR A 506 26.62 21.17 18.81
C THR A 506 25.93 21.91 17.67
N PRO A 507 25.54 23.19 17.82
CA PRO A 507 24.90 23.95 16.75
C PRO A 507 25.92 24.23 15.66
N SER A 508 26.04 23.32 14.69
CA SER A 508 26.95 23.44 13.56
C SER A 508 26.22 24.05 12.37
N THR A 509 26.52 25.31 12.13
CA THR A 509 26.47 25.99 10.84
C THR A 509 27.28 25.22 9.78
N GLY A 510 26.62 24.66 8.76
CA GLY A 510 27.26 24.12 7.57
C GLY A 510 26.73 22.73 7.15
N PRO A 511 26.49 22.48 5.85
CA PRO A 511 25.78 21.30 5.38
C PRO A 511 26.71 20.09 5.31
N LYS A 512 26.32 19.00 5.97
CA LYS A 512 26.87 17.66 5.71
C LYS A 512 25.74 16.64 5.64
N ASP A 513 25.61 16.11 4.43
CA ASP A 513 25.18 14.78 3.97
C ASP A 513 24.75 13.75 5.03
N ILE A 514 23.44 13.41 5.09
CA ILE A 514 22.86 12.41 6.04
C ILE A 514 21.83 11.46 5.39
N LEU A 515 21.67 11.33 4.06
CA LEU A 515 20.64 10.41 3.54
C LEU A 515 21.13 9.53 2.38
N GLY A 516 21.76 8.42 2.76
CA GLY A 516 21.88 7.24 1.90
C GLY A 516 20.61 6.38 2.01
N VAL A 517 20.15 5.90 0.86
CA VAL A 517 19.02 4.96 0.66
C VAL A 517 17.62 5.59 0.57
N ALA A 518 17.43 6.56 -0.33
CA ALA A 518 16.22 6.76 -1.17
C ALA A 518 16.43 7.98 -2.10
N ASP A 519 17.19 7.79 -3.17
CA ASP A 519 17.49 8.82 -4.17
C ASP A 519 16.27 9.18 -5.02
N SER A 520 15.54 10.20 -4.59
CA SER A 520 14.85 11.08 -5.53
C SER A 520 14.81 12.47 -4.92
N ARG A 521 15.87 13.28 -5.17
CA ARG A 521 15.85 14.75 -5.02
C ARG A 521 14.57 15.34 -5.65
N GLU A 522 14.09 14.67 -6.70
CA GLU A 522 12.84 14.86 -7.42
C GLU A 522 11.62 14.75 -6.50
N LEU A 523 11.48 13.65 -5.73
CA LEU A 523 10.37 13.44 -4.80
C LEU A 523 10.33 14.52 -3.71
N ARG A 524 11.49 14.96 -3.22
CA ARG A 524 11.59 16.05 -2.22
C ARG A 524 11.04 17.36 -2.76
N ILE A 525 11.40 17.72 -3.99
CA ILE A 525 10.96 18.99 -4.60
C ILE A 525 9.49 18.90 -5.00
N ILE A 526 9.05 17.79 -5.61
CA ILE A 526 7.65 17.53 -5.99
C ILE A 526 6.74 17.59 -4.76
N TYR A 527 7.12 16.95 -3.64
CA TYR A 527 6.32 16.94 -2.42
C TYR A 527 6.23 18.32 -1.76
N ARG A 528 7.32 19.10 -1.75
CA ARG A 528 7.34 20.46 -1.16
C ARG A 528 6.53 21.46 -2.00
N ILE A 529 6.54 21.34 -3.33
CA ILE A 529 5.71 22.14 -4.23
C ILE A 529 4.23 21.74 -4.12
N ALA A 530 3.93 20.44 -4.02
CA ALA A 530 2.57 19.94 -3.85
C ALA A 530 1.91 20.45 -2.56
N GLN A 531 2.67 20.56 -1.46
CA GLN A 531 2.18 21.14 -0.21
C GLN A 531 1.90 22.66 -0.30
N GLU A 532 2.74 23.44 -0.98
CA GLU A 532 2.55 24.90 -1.13
C GLU A 532 1.38 25.27 -2.06
N THR A 533 1.05 24.39 -3.01
CA THR A 533 -0.07 24.60 -3.96
C THR A 533 -1.44 24.57 -3.25
N THR A 534 -1.52 23.88 -2.11
CA THR A 534 -2.77 23.73 -1.35
C THR A 534 -3.04 24.92 -0.41
N ALA A 535 -2.02 25.75 -0.15
CA ALA A 535 -2.05 26.77 0.90
C ALA A 535 -2.11 28.22 0.41
N VAL A 536 -1.89 28.52 -0.88
CA VAL A 536 -1.66 29.89 -1.35
C VAL A 536 -2.66 30.36 -2.40
N LEU A 537 -3.43 31.41 -2.07
CA LEU A 537 -4.35 32.13 -2.97
C LEU A 537 -3.69 33.29 -3.76
N ASP A 538 -2.35 33.42 -3.70
CA ASP A 538 -1.56 34.51 -4.28
C ASP A 538 -0.36 34.01 -5.09
N LEU A 539 -0.37 34.25 -6.40
CA LEU A 539 0.62 33.77 -7.36
C LEU A 539 2.05 34.24 -7.03
N GLY A 540 2.23 35.49 -6.58
CA GLY A 540 3.55 36.04 -6.25
C GLY A 540 4.19 35.36 -5.05
N THR A 541 3.41 35.15 -3.99
CA THR A 541 3.87 34.44 -2.78
C THR A 541 4.26 32.99 -3.08
N LEU A 542 3.46 32.29 -3.91
CA LEU A 542 3.74 30.91 -4.33
C LEU A 542 5.06 30.83 -5.11
N LEU A 543 5.25 31.72 -6.09
CA LEU A 543 6.44 31.73 -6.93
C LEU A 543 7.72 32.02 -6.13
N ASN A 544 7.67 32.97 -5.19
CA ASN A 544 8.80 33.29 -4.32
C ASN A 544 9.21 32.11 -3.43
N ARG A 545 8.24 31.36 -2.90
CA ARG A 545 8.53 30.14 -2.13
C ARG A 545 9.18 29.07 -2.98
N ILE A 546 8.68 28.86 -4.20
CA ILE A 546 9.22 27.87 -5.14
C ILE A 546 10.69 28.17 -5.46
N VAL A 547 11.02 29.40 -5.87
CA VAL A 547 12.42 29.74 -6.24
C VAL A 547 13.37 29.61 -5.06
N ASN A 548 12.93 29.93 -3.83
CA ASN A 548 13.72 29.73 -2.62
C ASN A 548 13.96 28.25 -2.33
N ILE A 549 12.91 27.42 -2.45
CA ILE A 549 13.04 25.96 -2.27
C ILE A 549 14.01 25.38 -3.28
N ILE A 550 13.87 25.74 -4.56
CA ILE A 550 14.72 25.22 -5.62
C ILE A 550 16.16 25.66 -5.38
N ARG A 551 16.41 26.94 -5.06
CA ARG A 551 17.74 27.42 -4.74
C ARG A 551 18.36 26.67 -3.56
N ASP A 552 17.63 26.55 -2.46
CA ASP A 552 18.14 25.96 -1.20
C ASP A 552 18.37 24.44 -1.33
N VAL A 553 17.47 23.73 -2.00
CA VAL A 553 17.57 22.26 -2.17
C VAL A 553 18.60 21.90 -3.23
N MET A 554 18.66 22.67 -4.32
CA MET A 554 19.59 22.41 -5.43
C MET A 554 20.98 22.99 -5.19
N GLY A 555 21.14 23.90 -4.23
CA GLY A 555 22.39 24.60 -3.99
C GLY A 555 22.79 25.53 -5.14
N TYR A 556 21.82 25.97 -5.95
CA TYR A 556 22.09 26.88 -7.07
C TYR A 556 22.44 28.27 -6.57
N TYR A 557 23.26 28.97 -7.34
CA TYR A 557 23.70 30.32 -6.96
C TYR A 557 22.55 31.32 -7.09
N MET A 558 21.87 31.31 -8.24
CA MET A 558 20.67 32.11 -8.51
C MET A 558 19.61 31.27 -9.21
N VAL A 559 18.35 31.54 -8.89
CA VAL A 559 17.18 30.90 -9.52
C VAL A 559 16.13 31.96 -9.82
N SER A 560 15.54 31.92 -11.01
CA SER A 560 14.41 32.77 -11.37
C SER A 560 13.35 32.00 -12.17
N ILE A 561 12.09 32.44 -12.05
CA ILE A 561 10.99 31.95 -12.88
C ILE A 561 10.50 33.11 -13.74
N LEU A 562 10.54 32.92 -15.05
CA LEU A 562 10.05 33.86 -16.05
C LEU A 562 8.68 33.42 -16.56
N LEU A 563 7.76 34.36 -16.68
CA LEU A 563 6.39 34.15 -17.14
C LEU A 563 6.11 35.06 -18.34
N PRO A 564 5.11 34.76 -19.19
CA PRO A 564 4.66 35.68 -20.22
C PRO A 564 4.33 37.08 -19.64
N GLY A 565 4.85 38.11 -20.30
CA GLY A 565 4.57 39.52 -20.01
C GLY A 565 3.21 39.98 -20.54
N GLU A 566 2.89 41.27 -20.39
CA GLU A 566 1.63 41.83 -20.90
C GLU A 566 1.59 41.89 -22.43
N LYS A 567 2.76 42.03 -23.07
CA LYS A 567 2.92 41.93 -24.52
C LYS A 567 3.33 40.51 -24.88
N ALA A 568 2.74 40.00 -25.96
CA ALA A 568 3.01 38.65 -26.46
C ALA A 568 4.49 38.39 -26.85
N SER A 569 5.31 39.44 -26.96
CA SER A 569 6.73 39.37 -27.33
C SER A 569 7.70 39.46 -26.13
N GLU A 570 7.21 39.45 -24.89
CA GLU A 570 8.02 39.68 -23.68
C GLU A 570 7.80 38.57 -22.64
N LEU A 571 8.87 38.20 -21.94
CA LEU A 571 8.83 37.48 -20.67
C LEU A 571 9.05 38.48 -19.54
N ARG A 572 8.41 38.28 -18.39
CA ARG A 572 8.72 38.99 -17.15
C ARG A 572 9.23 38.03 -16.09
N VAL A 573 10.14 38.49 -15.25
CA VAL A 573 10.53 37.77 -14.04
C VAL A 573 9.36 37.77 -13.06
N GLY A 574 8.83 36.58 -12.76
CA GLY A 574 7.72 36.39 -11.82
C GLY A 574 8.16 36.22 -10.38
N ALA A 575 9.32 35.59 -10.16
CA ALA A 575 10.01 35.48 -8.88
C ALA A 575 11.49 35.15 -9.09
N HIS A 576 12.29 35.42 -8.07
CA HIS A 576 13.72 35.13 -8.08
C HIS A 576 14.24 34.84 -6.67
N SER A 577 15.41 34.20 -6.60
CA SER A 577 16.16 33.98 -5.38
C SER A 577 17.66 34.01 -5.70
N GLY A 578 18.44 34.64 -4.82
CA GLY A 578 19.89 34.76 -4.95
C GLY A 578 20.41 36.03 -5.63
N TYR A 579 19.54 36.85 -6.23
CA TYR A 579 19.93 38.14 -6.82
C TYR A 579 20.12 39.22 -5.74
N ALA A 580 21.10 40.10 -5.94
CA ALA A 580 21.42 41.19 -4.99
C ALA A 580 20.36 42.31 -4.95
N VAL A 581 19.55 42.42 -6.01
CA VAL A 581 18.46 43.40 -6.15
C VAL A 581 17.17 42.68 -6.52
N ASP A 582 16.03 43.28 -6.18
CA ASP A 582 14.73 42.74 -6.59
C ASP A 582 14.52 42.95 -8.10
N ILE A 583 14.55 41.86 -8.85
CA ILE A 583 14.37 41.86 -10.32
C ILE A 583 12.94 41.49 -10.73
N THR A 584 12.02 41.34 -9.78
CA THR A 584 10.62 40.99 -10.06
C THR A 584 9.98 42.04 -10.98
N GLY A 585 9.36 41.59 -12.07
CA GLY A 585 8.74 42.45 -13.08
C GLY A 585 9.68 42.95 -14.18
N LEU A 586 11.00 42.70 -14.10
CA LEU A 586 11.92 42.96 -15.21
C LEU A 586 11.49 42.18 -16.46
N THR A 587 11.47 42.84 -17.61
CA THR A 587 11.03 42.26 -18.88
C THR A 587 12.19 41.94 -19.83
N ILE A 588 12.11 40.77 -20.46
CA ILE A 588 13.08 40.25 -21.43
C ILE A 588 12.34 39.95 -22.74
N PRO A 589 12.75 40.52 -23.89
CA PRO A 589 12.14 40.19 -25.17
C PRO A 589 12.32 38.71 -25.50
N ILE A 590 11.25 38.00 -25.88
CA ILE A 590 11.30 36.54 -26.20
C ILE A 590 12.32 36.24 -27.31
N GLY A 591 12.51 37.16 -28.26
CA GLY A 591 13.50 37.02 -29.33
C GLY A 591 14.96 37.20 -28.92
N ARG A 592 15.25 37.41 -27.63
CA ARG A 592 16.59 37.63 -27.08
C ARG A 592 16.76 36.82 -25.77
N GLY A 593 17.99 36.45 -25.43
CA GLY A 593 18.27 35.71 -24.21
C GLY A 593 18.17 34.19 -24.39
N ILE A 594 18.90 33.45 -23.57
CA ILE A 594 18.80 31.99 -23.48
C ILE A 594 17.40 31.59 -23.00
N THR A 595 16.86 32.26 -21.97
CA THR A 595 15.51 32.05 -21.47
C THR A 595 14.40 32.33 -22.51
N GLY A 596 14.55 33.37 -23.34
CA GLY A 596 13.62 33.66 -24.45
C GLY A 596 13.65 32.58 -25.55
N TRP A 597 14.86 32.09 -25.86
CA TRP A 597 15.03 30.97 -26.79
C TRP A 597 14.37 29.68 -26.25
N VAL A 598 14.62 29.32 -24.98
CA VAL A 598 14.00 28.16 -24.32
C VAL A 598 12.47 28.26 -24.31
N PHE A 599 11.93 29.46 -24.04
CA PHE A 599 10.48 29.68 -24.07
C PHE A 599 9.88 29.42 -25.46
N THR A 600 10.59 29.80 -26.52
CA THR A 600 10.12 29.65 -27.91
C THR A 600 10.24 28.21 -28.41
N GLN A 601 11.36 27.55 -28.11
CA GLN A 601 11.68 26.21 -28.61
C GLN A 601 11.13 25.09 -27.71
N GLY A 602 10.76 25.39 -26.46
CA GLY A 602 10.26 24.41 -25.50
C GLY A 602 11.26 23.32 -25.13
N THR A 603 12.56 23.58 -25.34
CA THR A 603 13.65 22.62 -25.07
C THR A 603 14.63 23.23 -24.07
N ALA A 604 15.04 22.45 -23.07
CA ALA A 604 16.01 22.89 -22.07
C ALA A 604 17.38 23.17 -22.69
N GLN A 605 18.14 24.08 -22.08
CA GLN A 605 19.50 24.44 -22.49
C GLN A 605 20.43 24.50 -21.28
N ILE A 606 21.52 23.75 -21.35
CA ILE A 606 22.68 23.89 -20.47
C ILE A 606 23.73 24.72 -21.23
N ILE A 607 24.18 25.81 -20.63
CA ILE A 607 25.22 26.68 -21.16
C ILE A 607 26.45 26.58 -20.23
N PRO A 608 27.49 25.82 -20.63
CA PRO A 608 28.68 25.60 -19.80
C PRO A 608 29.50 26.86 -19.52
N ASP A 609 29.55 27.79 -20.49
CA ASP A 609 30.15 29.11 -20.30
C ASP A 609 29.28 30.20 -20.92
N VAL A 610 28.62 30.99 -20.08
CA VAL A 610 27.75 32.09 -20.53
C VAL A 610 28.52 33.20 -21.25
N LYS A 611 29.84 33.35 -20.99
CA LYS A 611 30.67 34.35 -21.67
C LYS A 611 30.95 33.99 -23.12
N ALA A 612 30.82 32.71 -23.47
CA ALA A 612 30.99 32.22 -24.83
C ALA A 612 29.68 32.25 -25.64
N ASP A 613 28.52 32.40 -25.01
CA ASP A 613 27.22 32.42 -25.69
C ASP A 613 26.75 33.86 -25.94
N PRO A 614 26.65 34.32 -27.21
CA PRO A 614 26.23 35.70 -27.52
C PRO A 614 24.77 35.98 -27.18
N ARG A 615 23.97 34.96 -26.84
CA ARG A 615 22.58 35.11 -26.42
C ARG A 615 22.47 35.44 -24.93
N TYR A 616 23.51 35.26 -24.13
CA TYR A 616 23.46 35.48 -22.69
C TYR A 616 23.10 36.94 -22.35
N VAL A 617 22.18 37.09 -21.39
CA VAL A 617 21.76 38.39 -20.84
C VAL A 617 21.91 38.31 -19.33
N GLY A 618 23.12 38.62 -18.85
CA GLY A 618 23.46 38.53 -17.42
C GLY A 618 23.17 39.81 -16.65
N LEU A 619 22.78 39.66 -15.39
CA LEU A 619 22.65 40.75 -14.41
C LEU A 619 23.78 40.74 -13.37
N ASP A 620 24.57 39.67 -13.31
CA ASP A 620 25.71 39.52 -12.41
C ASP A 620 26.94 39.02 -13.22
N GLU A 621 28.06 39.75 -13.10
CA GLU A 621 29.30 39.45 -13.83
C GLU A 621 30.03 38.19 -13.31
N GLN A 622 29.65 37.70 -12.12
CA GLN A 622 30.21 36.50 -11.50
C GLN A 622 29.65 35.21 -12.10
N VAL A 623 28.53 35.27 -12.83
CA VAL A 623 27.92 34.10 -13.44
C VAL A 623 28.80 33.57 -14.57
N ARG A 624 28.93 32.24 -14.59
CA ARG A 624 29.76 31.49 -15.53
C ARG A 624 28.98 30.41 -16.27
N SER A 625 27.95 29.80 -15.70
CA SER A 625 27.09 28.85 -16.42
C SER A 625 25.61 29.09 -16.12
N GLU A 626 24.74 28.66 -17.04
CA GLU A 626 23.28 28.82 -16.97
C GLU A 626 22.58 27.51 -17.38
N LEU A 627 21.52 27.16 -16.67
CA LEU A 627 20.53 26.15 -17.05
C LEU A 627 19.16 26.82 -17.18
N ALA A 628 18.63 26.85 -18.39
CA ALA A 628 17.27 27.31 -18.66
C ALA A 628 16.37 26.12 -19.01
N PHE A 629 15.27 25.97 -18.27
CA PHE A 629 14.35 24.85 -18.37
C PHE A 629 12.91 25.30 -18.67
N PRO A 630 12.23 24.75 -19.70
CA PRO A 630 10.87 25.15 -20.06
C PRO A 630 9.84 24.53 -19.11
N LEU A 631 8.93 25.34 -18.58
CA LEU A 631 7.78 24.86 -17.81
C LEU A 631 6.62 24.61 -18.77
N ILE A 632 6.28 23.34 -19.01
CA ILE A 632 5.30 22.93 -20.02
C ILE A 632 4.06 22.36 -19.35
N SER A 633 2.89 22.93 -19.65
CA SER A 633 1.59 22.36 -19.28
C SER A 633 0.75 22.16 -20.54
N ARG A 634 0.14 20.97 -20.68
CA ARG A 634 -0.75 20.61 -21.80
C ARG A 634 -0.15 20.91 -23.19
N GLY A 635 1.15 20.69 -23.34
CA GLY A 635 1.88 20.91 -24.60
C GLY A 635 2.21 22.38 -24.92
N ARG A 636 1.96 23.32 -23.99
CA ARG A 636 2.33 24.74 -24.14
C ARG A 636 3.35 25.14 -23.08
N VAL A 637 4.36 25.91 -23.47
CA VAL A 637 5.30 26.52 -22.51
C VAL A 637 4.59 27.65 -21.77
N VAL A 638 4.42 27.49 -20.46
CA VAL A 638 3.74 28.46 -19.57
C VAL A 638 4.71 29.37 -18.82
N GLY A 639 6.01 29.06 -18.86
CA GLY A 639 7.10 29.85 -18.28
C GLY A 639 8.46 29.18 -18.48
N VAL A 640 9.51 29.81 -17.98
CA VAL A 640 10.88 29.27 -17.98
C VAL A 640 11.44 29.36 -16.58
N LEU A 641 12.01 28.26 -16.09
CA LEU A 641 12.85 28.26 -14.90
C LEU A 641 14.29 28.46 -15.33
N ASN A 642 14.96 29.43 -14.73
CA ASN A 642 16.36 29.76 -14.99
C ASN A 642 17.18 29.51 -13.72
N ALA A 643 18.32 28.86 -13.85
CA ALA A 643 19.29 28.62 -12.79
C ALA A 643 20.69 29.02 -13.27
N GLU A 644 21.42 29.75 -12.44
CA GLU A 644 22.76 30.26 -12.78
C GLU A 644 23.78 29.85 -11.72
N SER A 645 25.06 29.76 -12.11
CA SER A 645 26.18 29.38 -11.24
C SER A 645 27.41 30.26 -11.49
N GLN A 646 28.21 30.48 -10.44
CA GLN A 646 29.51 31.17 -10.52
C GLN A 646 30.63 30.28 -11.10
N HIS A 647 30.37 28.99 -11.26
CA HIS A 647 31.31 28.03 -11.81
C HIS A 647 30.95 27.73 -13.27
N GLY A 648 31.95 27.60 -14.14
CA GLY A 648 31.73 27.09 -15.49
C GLY A 648 31.35 25.60 -15.44
N ASP A 649 30.57 25.16 -16.41
CA ASP A 649 30.14 23.75 -16.59
C ASP A 649 29.48 23.13 -15.34
N ALA A 650 28.68 23.94 -14.61
CA ALA A 650 28.13 23.53 -13.32
C ALA A 650 26.85 22.69 -13.41
N PHE A 651 26.27 22.52 -14.60
CA PHE A 651 24.99 21.84 -14.81
C PHE A 651 25.14 20.66 -15.76
N SER A 652 24.37 19.61 -15.50
CA SER A 652 24.44 18.33 -16.22
C SER A 652 23.06 17.91 -16.74
N GLU A 653 23.04 16.88 -17.61
CA GLU A 653 21.78 16.26 -18.05
C GLU A 653 20.95 15.69 -16.87
N ALA A 654 21.60 15.35 -15.75
CA ALA A 654 20.89 14.95 -14.54
C ALA A 654 20.10 16.12 -13.93
N ASP A 655 20.62 17.35 -13.99
CA ASP A 655 19.89 18.55 -13.57
C ASP A 655 18.68 18.82 -14.47
N VAL A 656 18.81 18.57 -15.78
CA VAL A 656 17.69 18.68 -16.74
C VAL A 656 16.61 17.64 -16.46
N ALA A 657 16.99 16.38 -16.22
CA ALA A 657 16.06 15.31 -15.87
C ALA A 657 15.31 15.61 -14.57
N LEU A 658 16.02 16.14 -13.56
CA LEU A 658 15.45 16.56 -12.30
C LEU A 658 14.45 17.72 -12.46
N MET A 659 14.83 18.73 -13.26
CA MET A 659 13.96 19.86 -13.58
C MET A 659 12.75 19.44 -14.41
N ALA A 660 12.84 18.38 -15.22
CA ALA A 660 11.70 17.81 -15.93
C ALA A 660 10.71 17.14 -14.98
N ALA A 661 11.19 16.40 -13.99
CA ALA A 661 10.35 15.78 -12.96
C ALA A 661 9.57 16.82 -12.15
N VAL A 662 10.23 17.93 -11.80
CA VAL A 662 9.64 19.04 -11.02
C VAL A 662 8.80 19.99 -11.89
N GLY A 663 9.24 20.24 -13.11
CA GLY A 663 8.74 21.27 -14.01
C GLY A 663 7.30 21.03 -14.47
N SER A 664 6.88 19.77 -14.62
CA SER A 664 5.50 19.41 -14.96
C SER A 664 4.51 19.82 -13.85
N GLN A 665 4.91 19.61 -12.58
CA GLN A 665 4.12 20.00 -11.42
C GLN A 665 4.07 21.52 -11.29
N LEU A 666 5.23 22.20 -11.45
CA LEU A 666 5.31 23.66 -11.44
C LEU A 666 4.47 24.30 -12.54
N ALA A 667 4.51 23.76 -13.75
CA ALA A 667 3.75 24.25 -14.89
C ALA A 667 2.23 24.16 -14.65
N SER A 668 1.78 23.04 -14.09
CA SER A 668 0.36 22.83 -13.73
C SER A 668 -0.10 23.82 -12.65
N CYS A 669 0.73 24.04 -11.62
CA CYS A 669 0.43 24.99 -10.53
C CYS A 669 0.39 26.44 -11.04
N LEU A 670 1.34 26.80 -11.91
CA LEU A 670 1.39 28.10 -12.58
C LEU A 670 0.15 28.38 -13.42
N GLU A 671 -0.33 27.40 -14.18
CA GLU A 671 -1.54 27.55 -15.01
C GLU A 671 -2.79 27.81 -14.15
N VAL A 672 -2.96 27.04 -13.06
CA VAL A 672 -4.08 27.23 -12.11
C VAL A 672 -4.00 28.60 -11.43
N ALA A 673 -2.81 29.00 -10.97
CA ALA A 673 -2.61 30.27 -10.28
C ALA A 673 -2.75 31.49 -11.23
N GLN A 674 -2.30 31.38 -12.48
CA GLN A 674 -2.51 32.41 -13.51
C GLN A 674 -3.98 32.57 -13.88
N LEU A 675 -4.73 31.47 -13.99
CA LEU A 675 -6.18 31.52 -14.24
C LEU A 675 -6.91 32.20 -13.08
N HIS A 676 -6.53 31.89 -11.85
CA HIS A 676 -7.11 32.51 -10.65
C HIS A 676 -6.78 34.00 -10.55
N ASP A 677 -5.54 34.42 -10.84
CA ASP A 677 -5.15 35.84 -10.84
C ASP A 677 -5.84 36.61 -11.97
N THR A 678 -6.01 36.01 -13.14
CA THR A 678 -6.79 36.60 -14.25
C THR A 678 -8.24 36.80 -13.83
N LEU A 679 -8.89 35.78 -13.26
CA LEU A 679 -10.25 35.88 -12.73
C LEU A 679 -10.35 36.93 -11.61
N LYS A 680 -9.35 37.04 -10.75
CA LYS A 680 -9.32 38.04 -9.67
C LYS A 680 -9.14 39.46 -10.21
N ARG A 681 -8.34 39.66 -11.26
CA ARG A 681 -8.20 40.93 -11.98
C ARG A 681 -9.49 41.29 -12.71
N GLU A 682 -10.10 40.35 -13.43
CA GLU A 682 -11.37 40.59 -14.11
C GLU A 682 -12.51 40.88 -13.12
N ALA A 683 -12.54 40.17 -12.00
CA ALA A 683 -13.51 40.40 -10.94
C ALA A 683 -13.27 41.72 -10.18
N SER A 684 -12.07 42.29 -10.23
CA SER A 684 -11.72 43.55 -9.56
C SER A 684 -11.92 44.79 -10.44
N HIS A 685 -12.25 44.60 -11.72
CA HIS A 685 -12.55 45.68 -12.66
C HIS A 685 -14.01 45.63 -13.12
N ASP A 686 -14.57 46.80 -13.43
CA ASP A 686 -15.89 46.91 -14.04
C ASP A 686 -15.82 46.51 -15.53
N PRO A 687 -16.67 45.58 -16.01
CA PRO A 687 -16.52 44.98 -17.34
C PRO A 687 -16.80 45.95 -18.50
N LEU A 688 -17.44 47.09 -18.26
CA LEU A 688 -17.74 48.10 -19.28
C LEU A 688 -16.66 49.18 -19.35
N THR A 689 -16.05 49.54 -18.23
CA THR A 689 -15.12 50.68 -18.13
C THR A 689 -13.65 50.26 -17.96
N ARG A 690 -13.38 49.00 -17.61
CA ARG A 690 -12.06 48.49 -17.20
C ARG A 690 -11.42 49.26 -16.05
N LEU A 691 -12.18 50.05 -15.30
CA LEU A 691 -11.74 50.71 -14.07
C LEU A 691 -11.98 49.79 -12.86
N ASN A 692 -11.28 50.02 -11.75
CA ASN A 692 -11.51 49.26 -10.51
C ASN A 692 -12.99 49.30 -10.12
N ASN A 693 -13.55 48.14 -9.79
CA ASN A 693 -14.94 48.06 -9.35
C ASN A 693 -15.14 48.77 -8.01
N ARG A 694 -16.40 49.09 -7.69
CA ARG A 694 -16.76 49.85 -6.49
C ARG A 694 -16.19 49.24 -5.20
N ARG A 695 -16.14 47.91 -5.09
CA ARG A 695 -15.64 47.21 -3.90
C ARG A 695 -14.14 47.46 -3.71
N LEU A 696 -13.34 47.31 -4.76
CA LEU A 696 -11.89 47.52 -4.69
C LEU A 696 -11.54 49.01 -4.52
N PHE A 697 -12.32 49.91 -5.13
CA PHE A 697 -12.17 51.35 -4.93
C PHE A 697 -12.38 51.76 -3.46
N VAL A 698 -13.45 51.28 -2.82
CA VAL A 698 -13.72 51.56 -1.39
C VAL A 698 -12.62 50.97 -0.51
N GLN A 699 -12.18 49.75 -0.80
CA GLN A 699 -11.14 49.09 -0.01
C GLN A 699 -9.78 49.80 -0.08
N ARG A 700 -9.41 50.34 -1.25
CA ARG A 700 -8.21 51.20 -1.39
C ARG A 700 -8.38 52.55 -0.70
N LEU A 701 -9.57 53.14 -0.77
CA LEU A 701 -9.87 54.40 -0.07
C LEU A 701 -9.72 54.23 1.45
N GLU A 702 -10.22 53.11 2.00
CA GLU A 702 -10.08 52.76 3.42
C GLU A 702 -8.63 52.50 3.82
N GLN A 703 -7.86 51.78 3.00
CA GLN A 703 -6.43 51.56 3.25
C GLN A 703 -5.65 52.87 3.28
N GLU A 704 -5.95 53.82 2.38
CA GLU A 704 -5.22 55.08 2.31
C GLU A 704 -5.66 56.08 3.40
N ILE A 705 -6.91 56.01 3.84
CA ILE A 705 -7.37 56.69 5.07
C ILE A 705 -6.64 56.13 6.31
N CYS A 706 -6.40 54.81 6.36
CA CYS A 706 -5.63 54.18 7.44
C CYS A 706 -4.14 54.53 7.40
N ARG A 707 -3.58 54.82 6.22
CA ARG A 707 -2.18 55.23 6.04
C ARG A 707 -1.93 56.70 6.36
N MET A 708 -2.97 57.54 6.32
CA MET A 708 -2.92 58.97 6.66
C MET A 708 -3.25 59.27 8.13
N ARG A 709 -3.62 58.26 8.93
CA ARG A 709 -3.72 58.31 10.39
C ARG A 709 -2.46 57.74 11.01
#